data_AF-A0A076HR49-F1
#
_entry.id   AF-A0A076HR49-F1
#
_cell.length_a   1.000
_cell.length_b   1.000
_cell.length_c   1.000
_cell.angle_alpha   90.00
_cell.angle_beta   90.00
_cell.angle_gamma   90.00
#
_symmetry.space_group_name_H-M   'P 1'
#
loop_
_entity.id
_entity.type
_entity.pdbx_description
1 polymer ?
#
loop_
_entity_poly.entity_id
_entity_poly.type
_entity_poly.pdbx_seq_one_letter_code
_entity_poly.pdbx_strand_id
1 'polypeptide(L)'
;MSGPSLKCLWGMVAGSLLLAAPAWAAAPVVKTVGAAGSYATIAQALASIPATVAQPIEIQLLDASYTENVLINKAGTATNTITIRPAAGVAAEITGTLTFGAGSRYVVVSGHNGTNARTLTLRQPAISRATVVFEDDAADNRLSQARVLGSCQQPGLGVVTIGNAATAGNDRNTLIDNLIANASATLPKTLIYAFNIVPEALNESITITDNDLANFTAFGLQVQSGNGSNWNISNNDFFYDQATTPTSMQTAIDFEPGTLSDNNVISGNSIGGRAAAASGGTWVNTSAEFRGIVVGCGSGISTTISNNLVSNVSLTSTTQPLTALRLEDGLTAVAGNNVTNVTNSGQGGVISLNSRTDTDLVNFTVASGQIVNVEPGGILTLTGNLRNDGVLKNAGDVLVTGSFLNSASGTYNQTSGTLEIKGDMNNQGGTFTSVGGLVKLTGSGPQLVSGGVYFNLEINGAGTKTITDDADIISQLTLTSGILATGPHTLELLEQANITESDASYVLGRVLASRTVRASNTELFGGLGLEMTPAASSVLPGATDVLRVTGTAATGSNGSQGIKRYYDVTATTANGLNLSLVMRYFTHELNGIVPANLRFFKSTDAGANWQPRGVSSSGPGYAQLNGVEGFSRWTLGDAQRPLPVGLTSLRAVRQGPQALISWTTASEINNRGFEVEVSTDGRQFRDLGFVPGQEGPATQPRAYQFLDREANKQGLRYYRLRQEDQDGKTSYFGPVTVSFQEAQAMQLSAYPTAFSGRLTVELTTPTATPVAFSLTDALGRVVWQQTQPMAAGLSTLDLAPQCPAGTYILTARLNGTVLRQRVVRQ
;
A
#
# COMPACT_ATOMS: atom_id res chain seq x y z
N MET A 1 -21.40 34.26 35.00
CA MET A 1 -22.85 34.33 35.28
C MET A 1 -23.41 32.96 34.96
N SER A 2 -23.40 32.08 35.96
CA SER A 2 -24.58 31.60 36.70
C SER A 2 -25.31 30.46 35.98
N GLY A 3 -24.98 29.22 36.36
CA GLY A 3 -25.81 28.05 36.03
C GLY A 3 -27.10 28.01 36.86
N PRO A 4 -27.97 27.02 36.64
CA PRO A 4 -28.96 26.64 37.62
C PRO A 4 -28.81 25.19 38.10
N SER A 5 -28.87 25.09 39.42
CA SER A 5 -29.06 23.92 40.26
C SER A 5 -30.39 23.20 40.01
N LEU A 6 -30.40 21.87 39.99
CA LEU A 6 -31.60 21.07 40.25
C LEU A 6 -31.70 20.75 41.74
N LYS A 7 -32.69 21.35 42.40
CA LYS A 7 -33.23 20.92 43.70
C LYS A 7 -34.46 20.03 43.48
N CYS A 8 -34.58 19.04 44.37
CA CYS A 8 -35.69 18.13 44.63
C CYS A 8 -37.10 18.61 44.28
N LEU A 9 -37.91 17.70 43.72
CA LEU A 9 -39.30 17.56 44.11
C LEU A 9 -39.76 16.10 43.94
N TRP A 10 -40.03 15.45 45.07
CA TRP A 10 -40.74 14.18 45.18
C TRP A 10 -42.24 14.40 44.96
N GLY A 11 -42.89 13.52 44.19
CA GLY A 11 -44.33 13.56 43.93
C GLY A 11 -44.87 12.23 43.42
N MET A 12 -45.26 11.38 44.37
CA MET A 12 -46.25 10.29 44.35
C MET A 12 -46.75 9.74 42.99
N VAL A 13 -46.52 8.42 42.79
CA VAL A 13 -47.54 7.51 42.24
C VAL A 13 -47.65 6.32 43.18
N ALA A 14 -48.79 6.20 43.85
CA ALA A 14 -49.16 5.05 44.66
C ALA A 14 -49.73 3.94 43.76
N GLY A 15 -49.04 2.80 43.73
CA GLY A 15 -49.51 1.56 43.13
C GLY A 15 -48.98 0.42 43.99
N SER A 16 -49.89 -0.22 44.73
CA SER A 16 -49.64 -1.25 45.73
C SER A 16 -48.84 -2.45 45.19
N LEU A 17 -47.55 -2.49 45.53
CA LEU A 17 -46.80 -3.71 45.73
C LEU A 17 -46.53 -3.81 47.23
N LEU A 18 -47.00 -4.89 47.86
CA LEU A 18 -46.68 -5.22 49.25
C LEU A 18 -45.18 -5.57 49.33
N LEU A 19 -44.33 -4.55 49.39
CA LEU A 19 -42.91 -4.71 49.72
C LEU A 19 -42.86 -5.18 51.18
N ALA A 20 -42.50 -6.45 51.38
CA ALA A 20 -41.91 -6.87 52.63
C ALA A 20 -40.76 -5.89 52.92
N ALA A 21 -40.86 -5.15 54.03
CA ALA A 21 -39.78 -4.30 54.48
C ALA A 21 -38.48 -5.12 54.50
N PRO A 22 -37.35 -4.60 54.01
CA PRO A 22 -36.08 -5.30 54.17
C PRO A 22 -35.89 -5.50 55.67
N ALA A 23 -35.78 -6.76 56.09
CA ALA A 23 -35.38 -7.08 57.46
C ALA A 23 -34.10 -6.30 57.71
N TRP A 24 -34.13 -5.35 58.66
CA TRP A 24 -32.91 -4.65 59.06
C TRP A 24 -31.87 -5.71 59.40
N ALA A 25 -30.71 -5.65 58.74
CA ALA A 25 -29.60 -6.52 59.05
C ALA A 25 -29.39 -6.48 60.57
N ALA A 26 -29.41 -7.66 61.20
CA ALA A 26 -29.19 -7.74 62.65
C ALA A 26 -27.89 -7.01 63.00
N ALA A 27 -27.90 -6.21 64.06
CA ALA A 27 -26.70 -5.50 64.50
C ALA A 27 -25.57 -6.52 64.73
N PRO A 28 -24.34 -6.21 64.28
CA PRO A 28 -23.25 -7.18 64.37
C PRO A 28 -22.91 -7.48 65.83
N VAL A 29 -22.58 -8.73 66.12
CA VAL A 29 -21.96 -9.10 67.39
C VAL A 29 -20.53 -8.61 67.38
N VAL A 30 -20.25 -7.60 68.19
CA VAL A 30 -18.91 -7.03 68.31
C VAL A 30 -18.05 -7.87 69.26
N LYS A 31 -16.87 -8.25 68.79
CA LYS A 31 -15.81 -8.91 69.55
C LYS A 31 -14.60 -7.99 69.58
N THR A 32 -14.27 -7.42 70.74
CA THR A 32 -13.13 -6.49 70.86
C THR A 32 -11.83 -7.24 71.18
N VAL A 33 -10.75 -6.87 70.49
CA VAL A 33 -9.43 -7.51 70.61
C VAL A 33 -8.38 -6.49 71.00
N GLY A 34 -7.54 -6.82 71.98
CA GLY A 34 -6.45 -5.96 72.47
C GLY A 34 -6.41 -5.92 74.00
N ALA A 35 -5.52 -5.11 74.57
CA ALA A 35 -5.29 -5.03 76.01
C ALA A 35 -6.56 -4.66 76.81
N ALA A 36 -7.44 -3.85 76.22
CA ALA A 36 -8.74 -3.46 76.79
C ALA A 36 -9.93 -4.25 76.19
N GLY A 37 -9.67 -5.26 75.37
CA GLY A 37 -10.67 -6.05 74.66
C GLY A 37 -11.19 -7.26 75.43
N SER A 38 -12.22 -7.90 74.90
CA SER A 38 -12.74 -9.19 75.41
C SER A 38 -11.84 -10.38 75.06
N TYR A 39 -10.91 -10.20 74.13
CA TYR A 39 -9.96 -11.19 73.68
C TYR A 39 -8.56 -10.57 73.59
N ALA A 40 -7.52 -11.33 73.98
CA ALA A 40 -6.15 -10.83 73.95
C ALA A 40 -5.54 -10.89 72.54
N THR A 41 -5.98 -11.84 71.70
CA THR A 41 -5.47 -12.01 70.33
C THR A 41 -6.60 -12.18 69.32
N ILE A 42 -6.31 -11.93 68.05
CA ILE A 42 -7.25 -12.10 66.95
C ILE A 42 -7.60 -13.59 66.81
N ALA A 43 -6.61 -14.48 66.97
CA ALA A 43 -6.83 -15.92 66.99
C ALA A 43 -7.84 -16.36 68.06
N GLN A 44 -7.79 -15.80 69.27
CA GLN A 44 -8.75 -16.10 70.34
C GLN A 44 -10.17 -15.63 69.98
N ALA A 45 -10.29 -14.43 69.39
CA ALA A 45 -11.58 -13.92 68.94
C ALA A 45 -12.18 -14.79 67.82
N LEU A 46 -11.38 -15.20 66.83
CA LEU A 46 -11.78 -16.12 65.77
C LEU A 46 -12.21 -17.49 66.32
N ALA A 47 -11.45 -18.06 67.26
CA ALA A 47 -11.77 -19.34 67.89
C ALA A 47 -13.13 -19.32 68.60
N SER A 48 -13.53 -18.16 69.14
CA SER A 48 -14.82 -17.97 69.80
C SER A 48 -16.03 -17.85 68.86
N ILE A 49 -15.82 -17.78 67.54
CA ILE A 49 -16.90 -17.74 66.55
C ILE A 49 -17.53 -19.13 66.43
N PRO A 50 -18.86 -19.26 66.64
CA PRO A 50 -19.57 -20.52 66.46
C PRO A 50 -19.44 -21.07 65.05
N ALA A 51 -19.63 -22.38 64.87
CA ALA A 51 -19.60 -23.00 63.54
C ALA A 51 -20.68 -22.45 62.59
N THR A 52 -21.83 -22.05 63.13
CA THR A 52 -22.91 -21.41 62.38
C THR A 52 -23.04 -19.94 62.78
N VAL A 53 -22.88 -19.04 61.82
CA VAL A 53 -22.97 -17.59 62.02
C VAL A 53 -24.42 -17.12 61.82
N ALA A 54 -25.18 -17.05 62.92
CA ALA A 54 -26.60 -16.71 62.91
C ALA A 54 -26.89 -15.21 62.69
N GLN A 55 -25.90 -14.34 62.90
CA GLN A 55 -25.96 -12.90 62.71
C GLN A 55 -24.55 -12.38 62.38
N PRO A 56 -24.38 -11.20 61.76
CA PRO A 56 -23.06 -10.67 61.42
C PRO A 56 -22.14 -10.57 62.65
N ILE A 57 -20.84 -10.80 62.47
CA ILE A 57 -19.83 -10.69 63.54
C ILE A 57 -18.79 -9.66 63.14
N GLU A 58 -18.41 -8.78 64.05
CA GLU A 58 -17.37 -7.77 63.85
C GLU A 58 -16.27 -7.92 64.90
N ILE A 59 -15.06 -8.28 64.48
CA ILE A 59 -13.85 -8.29 65.28
C ILE A 59 -13.22 -6.89 65.19
N GLN A 60 -13.26 -6.15 66.31
CA GLN A 60 -12.73 -4.79 66.40
C GLN A 60 -11.37 -4.77 67.09
N LEU A 61 -10.35 -4.28 66.38
CA LEU A 61 -8.99 -4.12 66.88
C LEU A 61 -8.88 -2.79 67.64
N LEU A 62 -8.54 -2.86 68.94
CA LEU A 62 -8.43 -1.71 69.84
C LEU A 62 -6.99 -1.16 69.94
N ASP A 63 -5.98 -1.99 69.73
CA ASP A 63 -4.58 -1.63 69.91
C ASP A 63 -3.93 -1.22 68.59
N ALA A 64 -2.83 -0.48 68.68
CA ALA A 64 -2.08 -0.02 67.51
C ALA A 64 -1.27 -1.15 66.82
N SER A 65 -0.95 -2.23 67.54
CA SER A 65 -0.06 -3.28 67.03
C SER A 65 -0.41 -4.66 67.57
N TYR A 66 -0.38 -5.65 66.69
CA TYR A 66 -0.57 -7.07 66.95
C TYR A 66 0.55 -7.86 66.28
N THR A 67 1.21 -8.77 67.00
CA THR A 67 2.27 -9.63 66.45
C THR A 67 1.83 -11.08 66.55
N GLU A 68 1.13 -11.57 65.52
CA GLU A 68 0.62 -12.94 65.45
C GLU A 68 0.44 -13.37 63.99
N ASN A 69 0.53 -14.68 63.72
CA ASN A 69 0.02 -15.24 62.47
C ASN A 69 -1.48 -15.50 62.67
N VAL A 70 -2.32 -15.02 61.76
CA VAL A 70 -3.78 -15.12 61.86
C VAL A 70 -4.27 -16.15 60.85
N LEU A 71 -4.85 -17.25 61.34
CA LEU A 71 -5.56 -18.23 60.50
C LEU A 71 -7.06 -17.99 60.60
N ILE A 72 -7.67 -17.66 59.48
CA ILE A 72 -9.12 -17.49 59.31
C ILE A 72 -9.65 -18.77 58.67
N ASN A 73 -10.28 -19.64 59.45
CA ASN A 73 -10.90 -20.88 59.01
C ASN A 73 -12.38 -20.93 59.43
N LYS A 74 -13.10 -19.83 59.11
CA LYS A 74 -14.49 -19.63 59.52
C LYS A 74 -15.35 -19.24 58.32
N ALA A 75 -16.58 -19.72 58.32
CA ALA A 75 -17.55 -19.44 57.27
C ALA A 75 -18.71 -18.61 57.81
N GLY A 76 -18.85 -17.40 57.28
CA GLY A 76 -20.08 -16.62 57.36
C GLY A 76 -21.08 -17.02 56.27
N THR A 77 -22.01 -16.12 55.98
CA THR A 77 -22.94 -16.21 54.84
C THR A 77 -23.03 -14.86 54.14
N ALA A 78 -23.66 -14.81 52.97
CA ALA A 78 -23.88 -13.56 52.23
C ALA A 78 -24.62 -12.48 53.04
N THR A 79 -25.46 -12.87 54.01
CA THR A 79 -26.18 -11.94 54.89
C THR A 79 -25.48 -11.73 56.24
N ASN A 80 -24.79 -12.76 56.75
CA ASN A 80 -24.11 -12.74 58.04
C ASN A 80 -22.60 -12.93 57.87
N THR A 81 -21.91 -11.86 57.47
CA THR A 81 -20.46 -11.86 57.25
C THR A 81 -19.69 -11.86 58.57
N ILE A 82 -18.44 -12.31 58.52
CA ILE A 82 -17.45 -12.09 59.59
C ILE A 82 -16.53 -10.96 59.14
N THR A 83 -16.46 -9.86 59.89
CA THR A 83 -15.62 -8.70 59.55
C THR A 83 -14.49 -8.54 60.57
N ILE A 84 -13.26 -8.34 60.12
CA ILE A 84 -12.11 -7.95 60.94
C ILE A 84 -11.70 -6.54 60.54
N ARG A 85 -11.69 -5.60 61.49
CA ARG A 85 -11.36 -4.19 61.22
C ARG A 85 -10.85 -3.44 62.45
N PRO A 86 -10.11 -2.33 62.28
CA PRO A 86 -9.81 -1.44 63.38
C PRO A 86 -11.08 -0.81 63.96
N ALA A 87 -11.10 -0.63 65.28
CA ALA A 87 -12.14 0.15 65.94
C ALA A 87 -12.11 1.61 65.47
N ALA A 88 -13.21 2.34 65.68
CA ALA A 88 -13.32 3.72 65.25
C ALA A 88 -12.18 4.59 65.83
N GLY A 89 -11.48 5.31 64.95
CA GLY A 89 -10.33 6.15 65.33
C GLY A 89 -9.02 5.40 65.61
N VAL A 90 -9.00 4.07 65.52
CA VAL A 90 -7.79 3.25 65.68
C VAL A 90 -7.15 2.98 64.33
N ALA A 91 -5.82 3.14 64.25
CA ALA A 91 -5.01 2.58 63.17
C ALA A 91 -4.25 1.38 63.73
N ALA A 92 -4.48 0.20 63.17
CA ALA A 92 -3.93 -1.05 63.68
C ALA A 92 -2.93 -1.66 62.69
N GLU A 93 -1.83 -2.22 63.20
CA GLU A 93 -0.88 -3.02 62.42
C GLU A 93 -0.89 -4.48 62.89
N ILE A 94 -1.04 -5.43 61.97
CA ILE A 94 -0.87 -6.86 62.21
C ILE A 94 0.46 -7.28 61.57
N THR A 95 1.46 -7.56 62.39
CA THR A 95 2.75 -8.10 61.95
C THR A 95 2.73 -9.63 62.01
N GLY A 96 2.70 -10.26 60.83
CA GLY A 96 2.56 -11.70 60.68
C GLY A 96 1.89 -12.06 59.35
N THR A 97 1.71 -13.36 59.09
CA THR A 97 0.94 -13.81 57.92
C THR A 97 -0.54 -13.93 58.29
N LEU A 98 -1.41 -13.35 57.46
CA LEU A 98 -2.86 -13.49 57.55
C LEU A 98 -3.34 -14.49 56.47
N THR A 99 -3.88 -15.61 56.89
CA THR A 99 -4.30 -16.70 55.99
C THR A 99 -5.83 -16.82 56.03
N PHE A 100 -6.48 -16.60 54.88
CA PHE A 100 -7.81 -17.15 54.61
C PHE A 100 -7.59 -18.63 54.30
N GLY A 101 -7.69 -19.45 55.35
CA GLY A 101 -7.42 -20.88 55.25
C GLY A 101 -8.66 -21.66 54.83
N ALA A 102 -8.50 -22.98 54.86
CA ALA A 102 -9.48 -23.86 54.25
C ALA A 102 -10.91 -23.68 54.80
N GLY A 103 -11.85 -23.54 53.86
CA GLY A 103 -13.27 -23.29 54.15
C GLY A 103 -13.61 -21.89 54.65
N SER A 104 -12.66 -20.92 54.60
CA SER A 104 -12.98 -19.52 54.87
C SER A 104 -13.98 -19.02 53.84
N ARG A 105 -15.14 -18.53 54.31
CA ARG A 105 -16.19 -18.03 53.41
C ARG A 105 -16.90 -16.81 53.96
N TYR A 106 -17.19 -15.82 53.10
CA TYR A 106 -17.86 -14.58 53.51
C TYR A 106 -17.16 -13.83 54.64
N VAL A 107 -15.82 -13.84 54.64
CA VAL A 107 -14.99 -13.08 55.58
C VAL A 107 -14.50 -11.80 54.92
N VAL A 108 -14.67 -10.68 55.63
CA VAL A 108 -14.20 -9.35 55.22
C VAL A 108 -13.07 -8.91 56.14
N VAL A 109 -11.89 -8.65 55.59
CA VAL A 109 -10.81 -7.95 56.30
C VAL A 109 -10.75 -6.54 55.72
N SER A 110 -11.04 -5.55 56.56
CA SER A 110 -11.21 -4.16 56.12
C SER A 110 -10.36 -3.20 56.95
N GLY A 111 -9.66 -2.28 56.27
CA GLY A 111 -9.04 -1.15 56.94
C GLY A 111 -9.93 0.06 57.18
N HIS A 112 -11.24 -0.07 56.93
CA HIS A 112 -12.21 0.98 57.26
C HIS A 112 -12.44 1.08 58.77
N ASN A 113 -12.23 2.26 59.35
CA ASN A 113 -12.50 2.54 60.77
C ASN A 113 -13.50 3.71 60.96
N GLY A 114 -14.37 3.96 59.97
CA GLY A 114 -15.22 5.15 59.93
C GLY A 114 -14.61 6.31 59.13
N THR A 115 -13.43 6.12 58.54
CA THR A 115 -12.80 7.05 57.58
C THR A 115 -12.53 6.34 56.25
N ASN A 116 -12.29 7.09 55.17
CA ASN A 116 -11.87 6.53 53.88
C ASN A 116 -10.36 6.20 53.83
N ALA A 117 -9.64 6.30 54.95
CA ALA A 117 -8.21 6.00 54.99
C ALA A 117 -7.96 4.50 55.17
N ARG A 118 -6.83 4.01 54.64
CA ARG A 118 -6.37 2.63 54.83
C ARG A 118 -5.76 2.44 56.22
N THR A 119 -6.59 2.29 57.25
CA THR A 119 -6.17 2.32 58.66
C THR A 119 -5.74 0.97 59.24
N LEU A 120 -5.92 -0.11 58.50
CA LEU A 120 -5.34 -1.42 58.81
C LEU A 120 -4.07 -1.65 57.99
N THR A 121 -2.96 -1.92 58.66
CA THR A 121 -1.72 -2.38 58.04
C THR A 121 -1.51 -3.86 58.32
N LEU A 122 -1.34 -4.67 57.28
CA LEU A 122 -0.88 -6.04 57.35
C LEU A 122 0.58 -6.03 56.93
N ARG A 123 1.51 -6.47 57.80
CA ARG A 123 2.95 -6.36 57.55
C ARG A 123 3.65 -7.72 57.70
N GLN A 124 4.45 -8.10 56.70
CA GLN A 124 5.36 -9.24 56.77
C GLN A 124 6.76 -8.86 56.25
N PRO A 125 7.73 -8.55 57.14
CA PRO A 125 9.07 -8.16 56.73
C PRO A 125 9.96 -9.35 56.30
N ALA A 126 9.55 -10.59 56.57
CA ALA A 126 10.31 -11.77 56.18
C ALA A 126 10.35 -11.95 54.65
N ILE A 127 11.53 -12.22 54.11
CA ILE A 127 11.73 -12.42 52.66
C ILE A 127 11.22 -13.77 52.14
N SER A 128 10.82 -14.67 53.03
CA SER A 128 10.38 -16.03 52.71
C SER A 128 8.90 -16.30 52.98
N ARG A 129 8.12 -15.26 53.31
CA ARG A 129 6.70 -15.43 53.70
C ARG A 129 5.81 -14.41 53.03
N ALA A 130 4.62 -14.83 52.64
CA ALA A 130 3.56 -13.95 52.19
C ALA A 130 2.94 -13.17 53.37
N THR A 131 2.36 -12.01 53.06
CA THR A 131 1.62 -11.18 54.03
C THR A 131 0.19 -11.67 54.16
N VAL A 132 -0.46 -11.91 53.01
CA VAL A 132 -1.80 -12.49 52.94
C VAL A 132 -1.77 -13.74 52.08
N VAL A 133 -2.49 -14.77 52.51
CA VAL A 133 -2.66 -16.00 51.73
C VAL A 133 -4.13 -16.39 51.65
N PHE A 134 -4.60 -16.74 50.45
CA PHE A 134 -5.83 -17.50 50.22
C PHE A 134 -5.41 -18.93 49.94
N GLU A 135 -5.85 -19.85 50.80
CA GLU A 135 -5.45 -21.26 50.82
C GLU A 135 -6.70 -22.16 50.80
N ASP A 136 -6.70 -23.11 49.86
CA ASP A 136 -7.56 -24.31 49.76
C ASP A 136 -9.06 -24.12 50.08
N ASP A 137 -9.94 -23.89 49.09
CA ASP A 137 -11.39 -23.60 49.30
C ASP A 137 -11.67 -22.30 50.08
N ALA A 138 -10.74 -21.34 50.07
CA ALA A 138 -11.09 -19.99 50.49
C ALA A 138 -11.99 -19.37 49.41
N ALA A 139 -13.25 -19.06 49.74
CA ALA A 139 -14.21 -18.54 48.77
C ALA A 139 -15.01 -17.35 49.27
N ASP A 140 -15.49 -16.48 48.38
CA ASP A 140 -16.39 -15.36 48.74
C ASP A 140 -15.82 -14.41 49.82
N ASN A 141 -14.49 -14.33 49.96
CA ASN A 141 -13.84 -13.46 50.94
C ASN A 141 -13.43 -12.13 50.31
N ARG A 142 -13.27 -11.10 51.15
CA ARG A 142 -12.90 -9.75 50.71
C ARG A 142 -11.78 -9.18 51.57
N LEU A 143 -10.70 -8.76 50.93
CA LEU A 143 -9.67 -7.90 51.51
C LEU A 143 -9.84 -6.49 50.94
N SER A 144 -10.08 -5.50 51.80
CA SER A 144 -10.34 -4.15 51.32
C SER A 144 -9.80 -3.02 52.19
N GLN A 145 -9.45 -1.90 51.56
CA GLN A 145 -9.06 -0.67 52.27
C GLN A 145 -7.88 -0.87 53.23
N ALA A 146 -7.00 -1.83 52.96
CA ALA A 146 -5.87 -2.17 53.82
C ALA A 146 -4.54 -1.77 53.17
N ARG A 147 -3.50 -1.61 53.99
CA ARG A 147 -2.10 -1.54 53.55
C ARG A 147 -1.49 -2.93 53.73
N VAL A 148 -1.22 -3.64 52.65
CA VAL A 148 -0.63 -4.97 52.64
C VAL A 148 0.83 -4.84 52.25
N LEU A 149 1.72 -4.94 53.24
CA LEU A 149 3.14 -4.63 53.08
C LEU A 149 3.96 -5.91 53.28
N GLY A 150 4.73 -6.32 52.27
CA GLY A 150 5.56 -7.53 52.33
C GLY A 150 6.97 -7.34 51.76
N SER A 151 7.91 -8.21 52.13
CA SER A 151 9.27 -8.22 51.56
C SER A 151 9.63 -9.56 50.89
N CYS A 152 8.64 -10.38 50.54
CA CYS A 152 8.86 -11.73 50.01
C CYS A 152 9.64 -11.73 48.68
N GLN A 153 10.76 -12.45 48.63
CA GLN A 153 11.59 -12.65 47.43
C GLN A 153 11.55 -14.09 46.92
N GLN A 154 10.84 -14.98 47.62
CA GLN A 154 10.74 -16.40 47.25
C GLN A 154 10.01 -16.56 45.91
N PRO A 155 10.59 -17.26 44.92
CA PRO A 155 9.86 -17.66 43.72
C PRO A 155 8.65 -18.52 44.12
N GLY A 156 7.49 -18.24 43.53
CA GLY A 156 6.25 -18.97 43.85
C GLY A 156 5.44 -18.41 45.02
N LEU A 157 5.80 -17.23 45.55
CA LEU A 157 5.01 -16.50 46.55
C LEU A 157 4.95 -15.02 46.19
N GLY A 158 3.87 -14.34 46.61
CA GLY A 158 3.71 -12.90 46.54
C GLY A 158 3.61 -12.24 47.91
N VAL A 159 3.43 -10.92 47.93
CA VAL A 159 2.93 -10.20 49.11
C VAL A 159 1.53 -10.69 49.46
N VAL A 160 0.68 -10.85 48.45
CA VAL A 160 -0.57 -11.61 48.48
C VAL A 160 -0.40 -12.86 47.61
N THR A 161 -0.71 -14.02 48.18
CA THR A 161 -0.68 -15.29 47.47
C THR A 161 -2.08 -15.88 47.38
N ILE A 162 -2.51 -16.27 46.17
CA ILE A 162 -3.72 -17.06 45.91
C ILE A 162 -3.24 -18.43 45.44
N GLY A 163 -3.23 -19.40 46.34
CA GLY A 163 -2.62 -20.70 46.10
C GLY A 163 -3.55 -21.84 46.44
N ASN A 164 -3.46 -22.93 45.68
CA ASN A 164 -4.10 -24.19 46.01
C ASN A 164 -3.03 -25.28 46.13
N ALA A 165 -2.95 -25.89 47.32
CA ALA A 165 -2.10 -27.04 47.64
C ALA A 165 -2.91 -28.34 47.82
N ALA A 166 -4.25 -28.27 47.77
CA ALA A 166 -5.18 -29.36 48.02
C ALA A 166 -6.26 -29.53 46.91
N THR A 167 -7.41 -30.13 47.23
CA THR A 167 -8.40 -30.62 46.24
C THR A 167 -9.43 -29.57 45.77
N ALA A 168 -9.34 -28.30 46.18
CA ALA A 168 -10.35 -27.28 45.88
C ALA A 168 -9.73 -25.89 45.66
N GLY A 169 -10.17 -25.20 44.60
CA GLY A 169 -9.67 -23.89 44.21
C GLY A 169 -10.18 -22.76 45.11
N ASN A 170 -9.58 -21.59 44.97
CA ASN A 170 -10.01 -20.39 45.68
C ASN A 170 -10.88 -19.54 44.77
N ASP A 171 -12.15 -19.36 45.13
CA ASP A 171 -13.14 -18.80 44.20
C ASP A 171 -13.81 -17.53 44.73
N ARG A 172 -14.15 -16.59 43.84
CA ARG A 172 -14.94 -15.38 44.19
C ARG A 172 -14.31 -14.53 45.31
N ASN A 173 -12.99 -14.60 45.49
CA ASN A 173 -12.30 -13.72 46.41
C ASN A 173 -12.04 -12.35 45.77
N THR A 174 -12.12 -11.30 46.58
CA THR A 174 -12.01 -9.91 46.13
C THR A 174 -10.90 -9.16 46.87
N LEU A 175 -10.00 -8.55 46.11
CA LEU A 175 -8.99 -7.61 46.59
C LEU A 175 -9.34 -6.22 46.04
N ILE A 176 -9.65 -5.26 46.92
CA ILE A 176 -10.13 -3.95 46.47
C ILE A 176 -9.74 -2.76 47.34
N ASP A 177 -9.33 -1.68 46.70
CA ASP A 177 -8.91 -0.44 47.37
C ASP A 177 -7.78 -0.67 48.40
N ASN A 178 -6.85 -1.57 48.10
CA ASN A 178 -5.69 -1.82 48.95
C ASN A 178 -4.44 -1.10 48.43
N LEU A 179 -3.51 -0.77 49.34
CA LEU A 179 -2.12 -0.53 48.99
C LEU A 179 -1.36 -1.85 49.14
N ILE A 180 -0.77 -2.38 48.07
CA ILE A 180 0.05 -3.59 48.12
C ILE A 180 1.48 -3.20 47.74
N ALA A 181 2.40 -3.26 48.70
CA ALA A 181 3.74 -2.68 48.56
C ALA A 181 4.82 -3.37 49.41
N ASN A 182 6.04 -2.83 49.38
CA ASN A 182 7.17 -3.33 50.15
C ASN A 182 7.07 -3.01 51.66
N ALA A 183 7.38 -3.98 52.52
CA ALA A 183 7.40 -3.81 53.99
C ALA A 183 8.65 -3.12 54.53
N SER A 184 9.75 -3.17 53.77
CA SER A 184 11.07 -2.68 54.15
C SER A 184 11.82 -2.16 52.92
N ALA A 185 13.09 -1.75 53.06
CA ALA A 185 13.94 -1.40 51.93
C ALA A 185 14.13 -2.56 50.93
N THR A 186 13.95 -3.81 51.38
CA THR A 186 13.95 -4.98 50.50
C THR A 186 12.63 -5.08 49.74
N LEU A 187 12.72 -4.93 48.42
CA LEU A 187 11.57 -5.03 47.52
C LEU A 187 11.11 -6.48 47.36
N PRO A 188 9.79 -6.74 47.39
CA PRO A 188 9.24 -8.04 47.05
C PRO A 188 9.47 -8.36 45.58
N LYS A 189 9.56 -9.67 45.27
CA LYS A 189 9.67 -10.13 43.88
C LYS A 189 8.37 -9.95 43.13
N THR A 190 7.27 -10.38 43.76
CA THR A 190 5.91 -10.33 43.21
C THR A 190 4.96 -9.72 44.25
N LEU A 191 4.06 -8.81 43.86
CA LEU A 191 3.07 -8.28 44.80
C LEU A 191 1.88 -9.22 44.94
N ILE A 192 1.19 -9.56 43.85
CA ILE A 192 0.13 -10.56 43.85
C ILE A 192 0.56 -11.74 43.01
N TYR A 193 0.54 -12.94 43.60
CA TYR A 193 0.90 -14.18 42.92
C TYR A 193 -0.25 -15.18 43.02
N ALA A 194 -0.72 -15.68 41.88
CA ALA A 194 -1.73 -16.72 41.80
C ALA A 194 -1.20 -17.93 41.05
N PHE A 195 -1.37 -19.11 41.66
CA PHE A 195 -0.96 -20.38 41.09
C PHE A 195 -1.94 -21.47 41.47
N ASN A 196 -1.91 -22.56 40.71
CA ASN A 196 -2.64 -23.76 41.03
C ASN A 196 -1.77 -24.97 40.71
N ILE A 197 -1.69 -25.92 41.65
CA ILE A 197 -0.95 -27.17 41.49
C ILE A 197 -1.89 -28.30 41.04
N VAL A 198 -3.20 -28.20 41.28
CA VAL A 198 -4.18 -29.26 41.03
C VAL A 198 -5.11 -28.89 39.86
N PRO A 199 -4.98 -29.53 38.69
CA PRO A 199 -5.69 -29.13 37.47
C PRO A 199 -7.22 -29.08 37.57
N GLU A 200 -7.83 -29.87 38.46
CA GLU A 200 -9.29 -29.94 38.65
C GLU A 200 -9.84 -28.92 39.65
N ALA A 201 -8.96 -28.15 40.30
CA ALA A 201 -9.29 -27.28 41.42
C ALA A 201 -8.80 -25.84 41.16
N LEU A 202 -9.34 -25.27 40.07
CA LEU A 202 -8.96 -23.98 39.53
C LEU A 202 -9.35 -22.83 40.46
N ASN A 203 -8.52 -21.78 40.54
CA ASN A 203 -8.95 -20.52 41.14
C ASN A 203 -9.75 -19.71 40.10
N GLU A 204 -11.01 -19.40 40.40
CA GLU A 204 -11.93 -18.76 39.46
C GLU A 204 -12.67 -17.55 40.03
N SER A 205 -13.18 -16.70 39.15
CA SER A 205 -14.01 -15.55 39.55
C SER A 205 -13.31 -14.58 40.53
N ILE A 206 -11.97 -14.49 40.45
CA ILE A 206 -11.19 -13.62 41.32
C ILE A 206 -11.30 -12.17 40.84
N THR A 207 -11.55 -11.26 41.78
CA THR A 207 -11.62 -9.81 41.49
C THR A 207 -10.46 -9.09 42.16
N ILE A 208 -9.66 -8.36 41.38
CA ILE A 208 -8.58 -7.49 41.82
C ILE A 208 -8.86 -6.11 41.23
N THR A 209 -9.40 -5.20 42.04
CA THR A 209 -9.85 -3.90 41.52
C THR A 209 -9.53 -2.69 42.39
N ASP A 210 -9.31 -1.53 41.79
CA ASP A 210 -9.04 -0.28 42.49
C ASP A 210 -7.84 -0.34 43.47
N ASN A 211 -6.88 -1.25 43.28
CA ASN A 211 -5.72 -1.36 44.16
C ASN A 211 -4.55 -0.50 43.67
N ASP A 212 -3.75 -0.03 44.61
CA ASP A 212 -2.45 0.60 44.37
C ASP A 212 -1.34 -0.44 44.58
N LEU A 213 -0.58 -0.75 43.53
CA LEU A 213 0.49 -1.74 43.53
C LEU A 213 1.85 -1.07 43.31
N ALA A 214 2.70 -1.09 44.34
CA ALA A 214 3.95 -0.35 44.34
C ALA A 214 5.18 -1.23 44.60
N ASN A 215 6.26 -0.95 43.88
CA ASN A 215 7.64 -1.35 44.21
C ASN A 215 7.88 -2.87 44.28
N PHE A 216 8.18 -3.46 43.12
CA PHE A 216 8.53 -4.87 42.99
C PHE A 216 9.71 -5.08 42.05
N THR A 217 10.38 -6.23 42.13
CA THR A 217 11.54 -6.52 41.28
C THR A 217 11.21 -7.32 40.02
N ALA A 218 10.09 -8.05 39.98
CA ALA A 218 9.70 -8.85 38.82
C ALA A 218 8.24 -8.63 38.38
N PHE A 219 7.27 -8.85 39.26
CA PHE A 219 5.85 -8.84 38.86
C PHE A 219 4.97 -7.99 39.79
N GLY A 220 4.11 -7.15 39.22
CA GLY A 220 3.04 -6.51 39.98
C GLY A 220 1.96 -7.53 40.32
N LEU A 221 1.36 -8.09 39.28
CA LEU A 221 0.43 -9.21 39.35
C LEU A 221 0.95 -10.34 38.46
N GLN A 222 1.01 -11.57 38.98
CA GLN A 222 1.31 -12.76 38.19
C GLN A 222 0.27 -13.84 38.45
N VAL A 223 -0.38 -14.31 37.39
CA VAL A 223 -1.31 -15.45 37.38
C VAL A 223 -0.71 -16.50 36.45
N GLN A 224 -0.30 -17.64 37.00
CA GLN A 224 0.34 -18.72 36.25
C GLN A 224 -0.67 -19.72 35.68
N SER A 225 -0.18 -20.62 34.82
CA SER A 225 -0.98 -21.69 34.24
C SER A 225 -1.64 -22.57 35.31
N GLY A 226 -2.88 -23.00 35.05
CA GLY A 226 -3.67 -23.82 35.98
C GLY A 226 -4.73 -23.03 36.75
N ASN A 227 -4.86 -21.72 36.51
CA ASN A 227 -5.99 -20.93 37.03
C ASN A 227 -7.17 -21.01 36.06
N GLY A 228 -8.39 -20.77 36.55
CA GLY A 228 -9.61 -20.90 35.73
C GLY A 228 -10.19 -19.57 35.30
N SER A 229 -11.47 -19.55 34.99
CA SER A 229 -12.12 -18.46 34.22
C SER A 229 -12.64 -17.29 35.08
N ASN A 230 -13.14 -16.25 34.42
CA ASN A 230 -13.87 -15.13 35.03
C ASN A 230 -13.06 -14.20 35.95
N TRP A 231 -11.76 -14.07 35.73
CA TRP A 231 -10.95 -13.08 36.46
C TRP A 231 -11.32 -11.65 36.06
N ASN A 232 -11.41 -10.76 37.04
CA ASN A 232 -11.60 -9.32 36.81
C ASN A 232 -10.44 -8.54 37.44
N ILE A 233 -9.52 -8.07 36.60
CA ILE A 233 -8.37 -7.25 36.97
C ILE A 233 -8.63 -5.85 36.43
N SER A 234 -9.18 -4.96 37.26
CA SER A 234 -9.65 -3.66 36.77
C SER A 234 -9.32 -2.45 37.64
N ASN A 235 -9.05 -1.31 36.99
CA ASN A 235 -8.80 -0.02 37.66
C ASN A 235 -7.65 -0.03 38.69
N ASN A 236 -6.71 -0.97 38.59
CA ASN A 236 -5.55 -0.98 39.46
C ASN A 236 -4.48 -0.01 38.96
N ASP A 237 -3.73 0.61 39.87
CA ASP A 237 -2.61 1.49 39.55
C ASP A 237 -1.27 0.87 39.94
N PHE A 238 -0.38 0.72 38.96
CA PHE A 238 0.95 0.14 39.12
C PHE A 238 1.99 1.24 39.00
N PHE A 239 2.83 1.41 40.01
CA PHE A 239 3.86 2.44 40.01
C PHE A 239 5.14 2.01 40.74
N TYR A 240 6.19 2.80 40.53
CA TYR A 240 7.50 2.60 41.12
C TYR A 240 8.00 3.94 41.68
N ASP A 241 8.15 4.03 43.01
CA ASP A 241 8.49 5.27 43.71
C ASP A 241 9.85 5.20 44.43
N GLN A 242 10.64 4.16 44.17
CA GLN A 242 11.95 4.00 44.80
C GLN A 242 13.02 4.86 44.12
N ALA A 243 13.94 5.40 44.92
CA ALA A 243 15.06 6.19 44.43
C ALA A 243 16.06 5.39 43.57
N THR A 244 16.16 4.08 43.80
CA THR A 244 17.02 3.18 43.02
C THR A 244 16.29 2.67 41.79
N THR A 245 16.87 2.84 40.60
CA THR A 245 16.25 2.35 39.37
C THR A 245 16.34 0.82 39.25
N PRO A 246 15.26 0.12 38.90
CA PRO A 246 15.27 -1.32 38.66
C PRO A 246 16.17 -1.69 37.47
N THR A 247 16.89 -2.80 37.63
CA THR A 247 17.79 -3.38 36.61
C THR A 247 17.33 -4.74 36.10
N SER A 248 16.35 -5.36 36.77
CA SER A 248 15.71 -6.62 36.37
C SER A 248 14.52 -6.37 35.45
N MET A 249 14.10 -7.42 34.73
CA MET A 249 12.86 -7.40 33.96
C MET A 249 11.69 -7.17 34.91
N GLN A 250 10.79 -6.26 34.52
CA GLN A 250 9.57 -5.99 35.27
C GLN A 250 8.35 -6.14 34.37
N THR A 251 7.33 -6.84 34.87
CA THR A 251 6.01 -6.97 34.26
C THR A 251 4.96 -6.43 35.22
N ALA A 252 4.13 -5.48 34.79
CA ALA A 252 3.07 -4.96 35.67
C ALA A 252 1.95 -5.99 35.87
N ILE A 253 1.42 -6.56 34.78
CA ILE A 253 0.41 -7.61 34.79
C ILE A 253 0.89 -8.77 33.91
N ASP A 254 1.07 -9.94 34.51
CA ASP A 254 1.43 -11.20 33.86
C ASP A 254 0.25 -12.17 34.05
N PHE A 255 -0.67 -12.21 33.10
CA PHE A 255 -1.91 -12.98 33.20
C PHE A 255 -1.90 -14.16 32.24
N GLU A 256 -1.31 -15.27 32.68
CA GLU A 256 -1.14 -16.49 31.89
C GLU A 256 -1.82 -17.69 32.58
N PRO A 257 -3.13 -17.64 32.87
CA PRO A 257 -3.86 -18.70 33.59
C PRO A 257 -3.90 -20.06 32.85
N GLY A 258 -3.57 -20.07 31.55
CA GLY A 258 -3.53 -21.27 30.71
C GLY A 258 -4.79 -21.47 29.88
N THR A 259 -4.81 -22.56 29.12
CA THR A 259 -5.79 -22.80 28.03
C THR A 259 -7.23 -23.07 28.49
N LEU A 260 -7.46 -23.26 29.78
CA LEU A 260 -8.79 -23.51 30.36
C LEU A 260 -9.45 -22.24 30.92
N SER A 261 -8.77 -21.09 30.85
CA SER A 261 -9.25 -19.85 31.42
C SER A 261 -9.78 -18.91 30.34
N ASP A 262 -11.09 -18.74 30.35
CA ASP A 262 -11.84 -17.93 29.39
C ASP A 262 -12.62 -16.81 30.12
N ASN A 263 -13.23 -15.90 29.34
CA ASN A 263 -14.12 -14.84 29.85
C ASN A 263 -13.49 -13.96 30.94
N ASN A 264 -12.20 -13.66 30.81
CA ASN A 264 -11.49 -12.79 31.75
C ASN A 264 -11.59 -11.32 31.32
N VAL A 265 -11.42 -10.40 32.26
CA VAL A 265 -11.45 -8.95 32.03
C VAL A 265 -10.21 -8.32 32.63
N ILE A 266 -9.41 -7.65 31.79
CA ILE A 266 -8.28 -6.81 32.20
C ILE A 266 -8.58 -5.40 31.70
N SER A 267 -9.09 -4.52 32.56
CA SER A 267 -9.60 -3.23 32.09
C SER A 267 -9.34 -2.02 32.98
N GLY A 268 -9.10 -0.85 32.39
CA GLY A 268 -8.94 0.39 33.15
C GLY A 268 -7.67 0.48 34.02
N ASN A 269 -6.77 -0.51 33.95
CA ASN A 269 -5.54 -0.49 34.75
C ASN A 269 -4.58 0.59 34.26
N SER A 270 -3.86 1.21 35.17
CA SER A 270 -2.89 2.28 34.93
C SER A 270 -1.49 1.79 35.29
N ILE A 271 -0.56 1.83 34.33
CA ILE A 271 0.82 1.35 34.49
C ILE A 271 1.76 2.53 34.31
N GLY A 272 2.57 2.79 35.34
CA GLY A 272 3.43 3.99 35.47
C GLY A 272 2.83 5.12 36.31
N GLY A 273 1.71 4.84 36.98
CA GLY A 273 1.19 5.62 38.10
C GLY A 273 0.28 6.79 37.71
N ARG A 274 -0.96 6.75 38.23
CA ARG A 274 -1.89 7.89 38.34
C ARG A 274 -2.25 8.22 39.79
N ALA A 275 -1.98 7.31 40.73
CA ALA A 275 -2.35 7.46 42.12
C ALA A 275 -1.59 8.61 42.79
N ALA A 276 -2.23 9.22 43.80
CA ALA A 276 -1.61 10.25 44.63
C ALA A 276 -0.32 9.76 45.31
N ALA A 277 -0.19 8.45 45.53
CA ALA A 277 0.97 7.81 46.12
C ALA A 277 2.18 7.70 45.17
N ALA A 278 2.00 7.80 43.84
CA ALA A 278 3.07 7.63 42.87
C ALA A 278 4.13 8.76 42.89
N SER A 279 3.95 9.81 43.70
CA SER A 279 4.83 11.00 43.83
C SER A 279 5.11 11.79 42.54
N GLY A 280 4.60 11.34 41.39
CA GLY A 280 4.80 11.94 40.06
C GLY A 280 6.13 11.58 39.37
N GLY A 281 6.93 10.70 39.96
CA GLY A 281 8.21 10.26 39.38
C GLY A 281 8.01 9.31 38.18
N THR A 282 8.90 9.37 37.19
CA THR A 282 8.91 8.44 36.06
C THR A 282 9.41 7.07 36.50
N TRP A 283 8.71 6.00 36.11
CA TRP A 283 9.18 4.64 36.32
C TRP A 283 10.31 4.32 35.34
N VAL A 284 11.56 4.47 35.78
CA VAL A 284 12.75 4.26 34.93
C VAL A 284 13.32 2.86 35.12
N ASN A 285 13.32 2.03 34.08
CA ASN A 285 14.09 0.77 34.02
C ASN A 285 15.32 0.96 33.12
N THR A 286 16.49 0.50 33.56
CA THR A 286 17.75 0.87 32.90
C THR A 286 18.42 -0.22 32.06
N SER A 287 18.10 -1.50 32.27
CA SER A 287 18.91 -2.59 31.69
C SER A 287 18.15 -3.80 31.16
N ALA A 288 16.88 -3.98 31.50
CA ALA A 288 16.11 -5.17 31.13
C ALA A 288 14.81 -4.81 30.41
N GLU A 289 14.13 -5.80 29.84
CA GLU A 289 12.82 -5.62 29.23
C GLU A 289 11.81 -5.08 30.26
N PHE A 290 10.93 -4.19 29.82
CA PHE A 290 9.75 -3.78 30.57
C PHE A 290 8.49 -4.28 29.87
N ARG A 291 7.58 -4.93 30.62
CA ARG A 291 6.28 -5.36 30.12
C ARG A 291 5.16 -4.69 30.90
N GLY A 292 4.21 -4.10 30.19
CA GLY A 292 2.99 -3.58 30.80
C GLY A 292 2.04 -4.72 31.15
N ILE A 293 1.34 -5.23 30.15
CA ILE A 293 0.37 -6.32 30.29
C ILE A 293 0.79 -7.48 29.38
N VAL A 294 0.85 -8.69 29.94
CA VAL A 294 1.03 -9.94 29.21
C VAL A 294 -0.21 -10.80 29.44
N VAL A 295 -0.77 -11.37 28.36
CA VAL A 295 -1.96 -12.23 28.44
C VAL A 295 -1.76 -13.50 27.64
N GLY A 296 -1.99 -14.65 28.29
CA GLY A 296 -2.04 -15.97 27.68
C GLY A 296 -3.22 -16.76 28.25
N CYS A 297 -4.31 -16.87 27.49
CA CYS A 297 -5.58 -17.40 27.97
C CYS A 297 -6.13 -18.54 27.09
N GLY A 298 -7.32 -19.04 27.43
CA GLY A 298 -8.06 -20.01 26.64
C GLY A 298 -8.61 -19.42 25.34
N SER A 299 -9.15 -20.30 24.50
CA SER A 299 -9.73 -19.96 23.19
C SER A 299 -11.24 -20.20 23.12
N GLY A 300 -11.90 -20.51 24.24
CA GLY A 300 -13.33 -20.84 24.28
C GLY A 300 -14.23 -19.61 24.28
N ILE A 301 -14.03 -18.69 25.22
CA ILE A 301 -14.74 -17.40 25.32
C ILE A 301 -13.71 -16.29 25.49
N SER A 302 -13.83 -15.25 24.66
CA SER A 302 -12.84 -14.19 24.57
C SER A 302 -12.53 -13.52 25.91
N THR A 303 -11.24 -13.39 26.22
CA THR A 303 -10.73 -12.49 27.27
C THR A 303 -10.74 -11.06 26.76
N THR A 304 -11.29 -10.13 27.54
CA THR A 304 -11.36 -8.71 27.18
C THR A 304 -10.22 -7.91 27.81
N ILE A 305 -9.44 -7.23 26.98
CA ILE A 305 -8.42 -6.27 27.41
C ILE A 305 -8.82 -4.88 26.94
N SER A 306 -9.26 -4.01 27.85
CA SER A 306 -9.79 -2.71 27.42
C SER A 306 -9.47 -1.52 28.31
N ASN A 307 -9.33 -0.35 27.71
CA ASN A 307 -9.17 0.93 28.43
C ASN A 307 -7.98 0.97 29.43
N ASN A 308 -6.98 0.11 29.27
CA ASN A 308 -5.77 0.17 30.08
C ASN A 308 -4.86 1.30 29.59
N LEU A 309 -4.08 1.88 30.48
CA LEU A 309 -3.11 2.92 30.20
C LEU A 309 -1.71 2.48 30.58
N VAL A 310 -0.76 2.61 29.66
CA VAL A 310 0.68 2.63 29.99
C VAL A 310 1.21 4.04 29.77
N SER A 311 1.70 4.68 30.83
CA SER A 311 2.24 6.05 30.72
C SER A 311 3.27 6.35 31.78
N ASN A 312 4.16 7.33 31.55
CA ASN A 312 5.18 7.71 32.53
C ASN A 312 6.15 6.56 32.90
N VAL A 313 6.44 5.71 31.91
CA VAL A 313 7.45 4.65 31.99
C VAL A 313 8.60 4.99 31.06
N SER A 314 9.84 4.78 31.49
CA SER A 314 11.03 5.03 30.69
C SER A 314 11.96 3.82 30.72
N LEU A 315 12.16 3.17 29.58
CA LEU A 315 13.19 2.18 29.38
C LEU A 315 14.41 2.81 28.71
N THR A 316 15.55 2.85 29.41
CA THR A 316 16.81 3.40 28.86
C THR A 316 17.74 2.34 28.27
N SER A 317 17.39 1.05 28.37
CA SER A 317 18.13 -0.03 27.70
C SER A 317 18.14 0.21 26.19
N THR A 318 19.26 -0.04 25.52
CA THR A 318 19.38 0.07 24.06
C THR A 318 19.19 -1.26 23.32
N THR A 319 19.10 -2.37 24.07
CA THR A 319 19.00 -3.72 23.52
C THR A 319 17.66 -4.39 23.78
N GLN A 320 16.98 -4.02 24.87
CA GLN A 320 15.73 -4.65 25.30
C GLN A 320 14.52 -3.76 24.97
N PRO A 321 13.36 -4.34 24.63
CA PRO A 321 12.16 -3.56 24.31
C PRO A 321 11.38 -3.13 25.56
N LEU A 322 10.58 -2.09 25.39
CA LEU A 322 9.43 -1.81 26.24
C LEU A 322 8.18 -2.32 25.51
N THR A 323 7.49 -3.27 26.11
CA THR A 323 6.29 -3.92 25.55
C THR A 323 5.07 -3.55 26.38
N ALA A 324 4.23 -2.63 25.90
CA ALA A 324 3.07 -2.18 26.66
C ALA A 324 1.97 -3.24 26.82
N LEU A 325 1.67 -4.01 25.76
CA LEU A 325 0.69 -5.09 25.78
C LEU A 325 1.17 -6.24 24.89
N ARG A 326 1.27 -7.45 25.43
CA ARG A 326 1.72 -8.66 24.76
C ARG A 326 0.67 -9.75 24.87
N LEU A 327 0.28 -10.34 23.75
CA LEU A 327 -0.66 -11.47 23.70
C LEU A 327 0.13 -12.71 23.30
N GLU A 328 0.26 -13.65 24.23
CA GLU A 328 1.02 -14.89 24.04
C GLU A 328 0.14 -15.99 23.44
N ASP A 329 -1.06 -16.19 23.99
CA ASP A 329 -2.00 -17.23 23.58
C ASP A 329 -3.47 -16.85 23.86
N GLY A 330 -4.39 -17.56 23.19
CA GLY A 330 -5.83 -17.51 23.48
C GLY A 330 -6.62 -16.48 22.66
N LEU A 331 -7.94 -16.56 22.78
CA LEU A 331 -8.88 -15.67 22.11
C LEU A 331 -9.02 -14.37 22.92
N THR A 332 -8.52 -13.26 22.38
CA THR A 332 -8.51 -11.98 23.10
C THR A 332 -9.15 -10.85 22.27
N ALA A 333 -10.04 -10.09 22.91
CA ALA A 333 -10.62 -8.87 22.38
C ALA A 333 -9.91 -7.64 22.98
N VAL A 334 -9.30 -6.82 22.14
CA VAL A 334 -8.52 -5.63 22.58
C VAL A 334 -9.21 -4.34 22.14
N ALA A 335 -9.51 -3.43 23.06
CA ALA A 335 -10.19 -2.17 22.72
C ALA A 335 -9.80 -0.99 23.64
N GLY A 336 -9.52 0.18 23.07
CA GLY A 336 -9.35 1.42 23.85
C GLY A 336 -8.12 1.50 24.77
N ASN A 337 -7.17 0.57 24.66
CA ASN A 337 -5.91 0.62 25.42
C ASN A 337 -5.00 1.74 24.88
N ASN A 338 -4.42 2.54 25.77
CA ASN A 338 -3.66 3.73 25.41
C ASN A 338 -2.22 3.67 25.96
N VAL A 339 -1.27 4.18 25.20
CA VAL A 339 0.13 4.29 25.63
C VAL A 339 0.67 5.66 25.26
N THR A 340 1.09 6.43 26.27
CA THR A 340 1.47 7.84 26.11
C THR A 340 2.58 8.22 27.09
N ASN A 341 3.41 9.21 26.77
CA ASN A 341 4.50 9.64 27.66
C ASN A 341 5.43 8.50 28.12
N VAL A 342 5.81 7.64 27.18
CA VAL A 342 6.74 6.53 27.43
C VAL A 342 8.01 6.75 26.62
N THR A 343 9.18 6.46 27.21
CA THR A 343 10.47 6.45 26.51
C THR A 343 10.94 5.02 26.32
N ASN A 344 11.34 4.64 25.10
CA ASN A 344 11.98 3.35 24.81
C ASN A 344 13.24 3.59 23.98
N SER A 345 14.41 3.43 24.60
CA SER A 345 15.71 3.55 23.93
C SER A 345 16.15 2.25 23.22
N GLY A 346 15.37 1.17 23.34
CA GLY A 346 15.74 -0.17 22.88
C GLY A 346 15.21 -0.54 21.50
N GLN A 347 15.58 -1.75 21.04
CA GLN A 347 15.06 -2.30 19.78
C GLN A 347 13.60 -2.73 19.97
N GLY A 348 12.65 -2.13 19.24
CA GLY A 348 11.24 -2.59 19.25
C GLY A 348 10.16 -1.51 19.37
N GLY A 349 10.51 -0.23 19.55
CA GLY A 349 9.53 0.87 19.62
C GLY A 349 8.67 0.85 20.90
N VAL A 350 8.11 2.00 21.25
CA VAL A 350 7.50 2.30 22.57
C VAL A 350 6.21 1.52 22.86
N ILE A 351 5.61 0.92 21.83
CA ILE A 351 4.33 0.19 21.90
C ILE A 351 4.52 -0.98 20.96
N SER A 352 4.55 -2.20 21.48
CA SER A 352 4.56 -3.44 20.68
C SER A 352 3.36 -4.24 21.10
N LEU A 353 2.30 -4.26 20.28
CA LEU A 353 1.32 -5.35 20.34
C LEU A 353 1.95 -6.52 19.60
N ASN A 354 2.63 -7.40 20.34
CA ASN A 354 3.07 -8.67 19.81
C ASN A 354 1.93 -9.63 20.05
N SER A 355 1.18 -9.97 19.01
CA SER A 355 0.19 -11.03 19.09
C SER A 355 0.78 -12.29 18.47
N ARG A 356 0.84 -13.35 19.27
CA ARG A 356 1.18 -14.71 18.82
C ARG A 356 -0.05 -15.55 18.49
N THR A 357 -1.29 -15.07 18.70
CA THR A 357 -2.52 -15.88 18.53
C THR A 357 -3.80 -15.11 18.16
N ASP A 358 -4.84 -15.87 17.80
CA ASP A 358 -6.21 -15.46 17.42
C ASP A 358 -6.74 -14.25 18.21
N THR A 359 -6.61 -13.07 17.61
CA THR A 359 -7.09 -11.80 18.19
C THR A 359 -8.25 -11.28 17.35
N ASP A 360 -9.39 -10.99 17.99
CA ASP A 360 -10.55 -10.38 17.32
C ASP A 360 -10.66 -8.90 17.69
N LEU A 361 -10.54 -8.02 16.71
CA LEU A 361 -10.70 -6.58 16.86
C LEU A 361 -11.90 -6.07 16.06
N VAL A 362 -12.54 -5.01 16.55
CA VAL A 362 -13.57 -4.26 15.82
C VAL A 362 -13.01 -2.87 15.55
N ASN A 363 -12.76 -2.53 14.29
CA ASN A 363 -12.14 -1.26 13.88
C ASN A 363 -10.85 -0.92 14.67
N PHE A 364 -9.69 -1.25 14.12
CA PHE A 364 -8.43 -1.02 14.83
C PHE A 364 -7.63 0.10 14.18
N THR A 365 -7.00 0.94 15.01
CA THR A 365 -6.05 1.94 14.56
C THR A 365 -4.70 1.70 15.22
N VAL A 366 -3.67 1.42 14.42
CA VAL A 366 -2.26 1.52 14.85
C VAL A 366 -1.93 3.00 14.90
N ALA A 367 -1.95 3.62 16.07
CA ALA A 367 -1.74 5.06 16.20
C ALA A 367 -0.29 5.47 15.90
N SER A 368 -0.05 6.76 15.63
CA SER A 368 1.30 7.29 15.42
C SER A 368 2.23 6.98 16.61
N GLY A 369 3.45 6.53 16.31
CA GLY A 369 4.41 6.09 17.32
C GLY A 369 4.16 4.68 17.86
N GLN A 370 3.07 4.02 17.46
CA GLN A 370 2.82 2.62 17.80
C GLN A 370 3.51 1.67 16.84
N ILE A 371 3.94 0.52 17.35
CA ILE A 371 4.36 -0.63 16.56
C ILE A 371 3.42 -1.81 16.90
N VAL A 372 2.92 -2.48 15.87
CA VAL A 372 2.18 -3.73 16.01
C VAL A 372 2.94 -4.79 15.24
N ASN A 373 3.29 -5.89 15.89
CA ASN A 373 3.95 -7.03 15.27
C ASN A 373 2.99 -8.22 15.30
N VAL A 374 2.62 -8.70 14.13
CA VAL A 374 1.94 -9.99 13.96
C VAL A 374 3.03 -11.00 13.66
N GLU A 375 3.35 -11.83 14.66
CA GLU A 375 4.47 -12.78 14.58
C GLU A 375 4.12 -13.97 13.66
N PRO A 376 5.12 -14.74 13.18
CA PRO A 376 4.85 -15.97 12.43
C PRO A 376 3.91 -16.91 13.19
N GLY A 377 2.82 -17.34 12.53
CA GLY A 377 1.78 -18.19 13.10
C GLY A 377 0.68 -17.44 13.87
N GLY A 378 0.84 -16.14 14.13
CA GLY A 378 -0.21 -15.32 14.73
C GLY A 378 -1.34 -15.03 13.74
N ILE A 379 -2.56 -14.91 14.26
CA ILE A 379 -3.77 -14.59 13.50
C ILE A 379 -4.43 -13.37 14.12
N LEU A 380 -4.57 -12.30 13.33
CA LEU A 380 -5.25 -11.07 13.71
C LEU A 380 -6.48 -10.88 12.82
N THR A 381 -7.66 -11.03 13.40
CA THR A 381 -8.93 -10.86 12.71
C THR A 381 -9.57 -9.52 13.09
N LEU A 382 -9.94 -8.74 12.09
CA LEU A 382 -10.65 -7.48 12.24
C LEU A 382 -12.01 -7.57 11.56
N THR A 383 -13.07 -7.49 12.36
CA THR A 383 -14.46 -7.47 11.88
C THR A 383 -14.89 -6.10 11.33
N GLY A 384 -13.95 -5.16 11.19
CA GLY A 384 -14.15 -3.82 10.64
C GLY A 384 -12.90 -3.32 9.89
N ASN A 385 -12.66 -2.01 9.93
CA ASN A 385 -11.55 -1.37 9.22
C ASN A 385 -10.23 -1.50 10.02
N LEU A 386 -9.10 -1.56 9.31
CA LEU A 386 -7.76 -1.44 9.86
C LEU A 386 -7.14 -0.13 9.37
N ARG A 387 -6.85 0.80 10.29
CA ARG A 387 -6.11 2.03 10.01
C ARG A 387 -4.69 1.94 10.56
N ASN A 388 -3.68 2.26 9.76
CA ASN A 388 -2.30 2.31 10.17
C ASN A 388 -1.75 3.74 10.06
N ASP A 389 -1.58 4.40 11.21
CA ASP A 389 -0.91 5.70 11.38
C ASP A 389 0.51 5.54 11.96
N GLY A 390 0.89 4.34 12.41
CA GLY A 390 2.18 3.98 13.01
C GLY A 390 2.94 2.94 12.20
N VAL A 391 3.45 1.88 12.83
CA VAL A 391 4.19 0.79 12.18
C VAL A 391 3.46 -0.54 12.39
N LEU A 392 3.04 -1.19 11.30
CA LEU A 392 2.48 -2.54 11.33
C LEU A 392 3.45 -3.50 10.63
N LYS A 393 4.05 -4.41 11.40
CA LYS A 393 4.89 -5.49 10.89
C LYS A 393 4.07 -6.78 10.84
N ASN A 394 3.99 -7.38 9.66
CA ASN A 394 3.21 -8.58 9.44
C ASN A 394 4.09 -9.76 9.01
N ALA A 395 4.17 -10.76 9.87
CA ALA A 395 4.78 -12.05 9.58
C ALA A 395 3.78 -13.23 9.74
N GLY A 396 2.55 -12.96 10.17
CA GLY A 396 1.46 -13.91 10.34
C GLY A 396 0.25 -13.58 9.46
N ASP A 397 -0.94 -14.02 9.86
CA ASP A 397 -2.18 -13.79 9.12
C ASP A 397 -2.97 -12.61 9.70
N VAL A 398 -3.33 -11.66 8.85
CA VAL A 398 -4.14 -10.49 9.17
C VAL A 398 -5.37 -10.51 8.26
N LEU A 399 -6.54 -10.71 8.84
CA LEU A 399 -7.83 -10.74 8.15
C LEU A 399 -8.62 -9.48 8.43
N VAL A 400 -8.89 -8.67 7.40
CA VAL A 400 -9.66 -7.42 7.50
C VAL A 400 -10.98 -7.57 6.75
N THR A 401 -12.11 -7.67 7.47
CA THR A 401 -13.43 -7.74 6.83
C THR A 401 -13.90 -6.39 6.29
N GLY A 402 -13.37 -5.29 6.82
CA GLY A 402 -13.54 -3.93 6.29
C GLY A 402 -12.39 -3.53 5.37
N SER A 403 -12.08 -2.23 5.36
CA SER A 403 -11.01 -1.64 4.54
C SER A 403 -9.70 -1.56 5.32
N PHE A 404 -8.58 -1.74 4.62
CA PHE A 404 -7.24 -1.42 5.09
C PHE A 404 -6.83 -0.03 4.63
N LEU A 405 -6.42 0.83 5.56
CA LEU A 405 -5.98 2.19 5.31
C LEU A 405 -4.60 2.41 5.93
N ASN A 406 -3.56 2.53 5.11
CA ASN A 406 -2.24 2.98 5.52
C ASN A 406 -2.13 4.49 5.26
N SER A 407 -2.04 5.29 6.31
CA SER A 407 -1.95 6.75 6.21
C SER A 407 -0.55 7.21 5.78
N ALA A 408 -0.39 8.50 5.49
CA ALA A 408 0.89 9.09 5.09
C ALA A 408 2.05 8.88 6.10
N SER A 409 1.74 8.79 7.41
CA SER A 409 2.73 8.46 8.45
C SER A 409 2.89 6.95 8.69
N GLY A 410 2.00 6.15 8.10
CA GLY A 410 1.92 4.71 8.29
C GLY A 410 3.04 3.96 7.56
N THR A 411 3.63 2.99 8.25
CA THR A 411 4.56 2.02 7.68
C THR A 411 3.98 0.62 7.83
N TYR A 412 3.70 -0.04 6.72
CA TYR A 412 3.30 -1.44 6.67
C TYR A 412 4.44 -2.26 6.06
N ASN A 413 4.91 -3.27 6.80
CA ASN A 413 6.00 -4.15 6.39
C ASN A 413 5.57 -5.62 6.53
N GLN A 414 5.42 -6.32 5.42
CA GLN A 414 5.11 -7.75 5.41
C GLN A 414 6.32 -8.59 4.99
N THR A 415 6.66 -9.58 5.81
CA THR A 415 7.77 -10.52 5.57
C THR A 415 7.29 -11.95 5.35
N SER A 416 6.11 -12.31 5.85
CA SER A 416 5.48 -13.63 5.68
C SER A 416 3.98 -13.55 5.99
N GLY A 417 3.29 -14.71 5.96
CA GLY A 417 1.86 -14.81 6.26
C GLY A 417 0.96 -14.07 5.27
N THR A 418 -0.31 -13.87 5.63
CA THR A 418 -1.34 -13.32 4.73
C THR A 418 -1.86 -11.97 5.22
N LEU A 419 -2.09 -11.02 4.31
CA LEU A 419 -2.97 -9.87 4.54
C LEU A 419 -4.20 -10.05 3.65
N GLU A 420 -5.31 -10.48 4.24
CA GLU A 420 -6.60 -10.65 3.55
C GLU A 420 -7.51 -9.43 3.78
N ILE A 421 -8.07 -8.86 2.71
CA ILE A 421 -8.89 -7.65 2.76
C ILE A 421 -10.18 -7.84 1.95
N LYS A 422 -11.34 -7.62 2.60
CA LYS A 422 -12.67 -7.65 1.96
C LYS A 422 -13.17 -6.28 1.50
N GLY A 423 -12.78 -5.20 2.17
CA GLY A 423 -13.05 -3.81 1.78
C GLY A 423 -11.95 -3.22 0.90
N ASP A 424 -11.78 -1.90 0.89
CA ASP A 424 -10.73 -1.27 0.07
C ASP A 424 -9.34 -1.44 0.69
N MET A 425 -8.31 -1.51 -0.16
CA MET A 425 -6.92 -1.39 0.24
C MET A 425 -6.38 -0.02 -0.21
N ASN A 426 -6.16 0.86 0.75
CA ASN A 426 -5.78 2.25 0.53
C ASN A 426 -4.45 2.60 1.21
N ASN A 427 -3.43 2.98 0.44
CA ASN A 427 -2.16 3.51 0.91
C ASN A 427 -2.07 5.00 0.54
N GLN A 428 -2.45 5.88 1.48
CA GLN A 428 -2.52 7.32 1.26
C GLN A 428 -1.17 8.00 1.50
N GLY A 429 -0.17 7.63 0.69
CA GLY A 429 1.18 8.19 0.74
C GLY A 429 2.06 7.64 1.87
N GLY A 430 1.65 6.55 2.53
CA GLY A 430 2.47 5.84 3.49
C GLY A 430 3.45 4.86 2.84
N THR A 431 4.31 4.25 3.66
CA THR A 431 5.21 3.17 3.20
C THR A 431 4.44 1.86 3.24
N PHE A 432 4.26 1.21 2.09
CA PHE A 432 3.69 -0.13 1.98
C PHE A 432 4.68 -1.06 1.32
N THR A 433 5.19 -2.04 2.06
CA THR A 433 6.20 -3.00 1.59
C THR A 433 5.74 -4.42 1.90
N SER A 434 5.43 -5.19 0.86
CA SER A 434 5.23 -6.64 0.98
C SER A 434 6.36 -7.36 0.23
N VAL A 435 7.40 -7.75 0.96
CA VAL A 435 8.60 -8.43 0.42
C VAL A 435 8.59 -9.95 0.68
N GLY A 436 7.57 -10.43 1.36
CA GLY A 436 7.25 -11.85 1.54
C GLY A 436 5.77 -12.03 1.87
N GLY A 437 5.30 -13.27 1.92
CA GLY A 437 3.89 -13.57 2.23
C GLY A 437 2.92 -13.36 1.07
N LEU A 438 1.65 -13.15 1.40
CA LEU A 438 0.53 -13.01 0.47
C LEU A 438 -0.33 -11.80 0.82
N VAL A 439 -0.69 -10.99 -0.16
CA VAL A 439 -1.79 -10.03 -0.06
C VAL A 439 -2.97 -10.57 -0.87
N LYS A 440 -4.14 -10.68 -0.24
CA LYS A 440 -5.32 -11.36 -0.80
C LYS A 440 -6.55 -10.46 -0.75
N LEU A 441 -7.21 -10.27 -1.88
CA LEU A 441 -8.41 -9.44 -2.01
C LEU A 441 -9.63 -10.34 -2.20
N THR A 442 -10.54 -10.38 -1.22
CA THR A 442 -11.66 -11.34 -1.16
C THR A 442 -13.05 -10.72 -1.16
N GLY A 443 -13.16 -9.40 -1.33
CA GLY A 443 -14.45 -8.72 -1.42
C GLY A 443 -15.28 -9.21 -2.60
N SER A 444 -16.61 -9.26 -2.46
CA SER A 444 -17.51 -9.71 -3.54
C SER A 444 -17.92 -8.61 -4.52
N GLY A 445 -17.72 -7.34 -4.14
CA GLY A 445 -18.01 -6.16 -4.95
C GLY A 445 -16.75 -5.47 -5.50
N PRO A 446 -16.89 -4.26 -6.06
CA PRO A 446 -15.74 -3.45 -6.43
C PRO A 446 -14.84 -3.18 -5.21
N GLN A 447 -13.52 -3.20 -5.41
CA GLN A 447 -12.53 -2.78 -4.40
C GLN A 447 -11.51 -1.87 -5.06
N LEU A 448 -11.03 -0.88 -4.32
CA LEU A 448 -9.80 -0.16 -4.65
C LEU A 448 -8.60 -0.92 -4.10
N VAL A 449 -7.53 -0.95 -4.88
CA VAL A 449 -6.26 -1.58 -4.53
C VAL A 449 -5.16 -0.54 -4.74
N SER A 450 -4.36 -0.26 -3.74
CA SER A 450 -3.28 0.71 -3.92
C SER A 450 -2.14 0.14 -4.74
N GLY A 451 -1.40 1.03 -5.40
CA GLY A 451 -0.11 0.65 -5.97
C GLY A 451 0.92 0.31 -4.89
N GLY A 452 2.13 -0.04 -5.30
CA GLY A 452 3.23 -0.43 -4.43
C GLY A 452 3.77 -1.83 -4.71
N VAL A 453 4.54 -2.38 -3.76
CA VAL A 453 5.28 -3.63 -3.97
C VAL A 453 4.58 -4.80 -3.28
N TYR A 454 4.29 -5.84 -4.06
CA TYR A 454 3.64 -7.07 -3.62
C TYR A 454 4.54 -8.28 -3.86
N PHE A 455 4.75 -9.10 -2.84
CA PHE A 455 5.46 -10.36 -3.04
C PHE A 455 4.59 -11.36 -3.80
N ASN A 456 3.47 -11.74 -3.21
CA ASN A 456 2.37 -12.41 -3.90
C ASN A 456 1.09 -11.56 -3.77
N LEU A 457 0.37 -11.40 -4.87
CA LEU A 457 -0.94 -10.75 -4.90
C LEU A 457 -1.98 -11.73 -5.44
N GLU A 458 -3.04 -11.98 -4.68
CA GLU A 458 -4.15 -12.85 -5.10
C GLU A 458 -5.47 -12.08 -5.14
N ILE A 459 -6.16 -12.19 -6.29
CA ILE A 459 -7.53 -11.73 -6.49
C ILE A 459 -8.45 -12.94 -6.39
N ASN A 460 -9.15 -13.05 -5.26
CA ASN A 460 -10.01 -14.18 -4.90
C ASN A 460 -11.38 -13.68 -4.41
N GLY A 461 -11.96 -12.76 -5.16
CA GLY A 461 -13.22 -12.12 -4.82
C GLY A 461 -13.90 -11.60 -6.08
N ALA A 462 -15.20 -11.82 -6.20
CA ALA A 462 -15.97 -11.40 -7.37
C ALA A 462 -15.93 -9.88 -7.60
N GLY A 463 -16.37 -9.44 -8.78
CA GLY A 463 -16.36 -8.03 -9.16
C GLY A 463 -15.01 -7.53 -9.66
N THR A 464 -14.88 -6.22 -9.81
CA THR A 464 -13.69 -5.56 -10.35
C THR A 464 -12.87 -4.91 -9.25
N LYS A 465 -11.61 -5.31 -9.12
CA LYS A 465 -10.61 -4.68 -8.25
C LYS A 465 -9.84 -3.67 -9.09
N THR A 466 -9.75 -2.42 -8.68
CA THR A 466 -9.12 -1.38 -9.49
C THR A 466 -7.88 -0.88 -8.79
N ILE A 467 -6.72 -0.99 -9.42
CA ILE A 467 -5.51 -0.38 -8.86
C ILE A 467 -5.57 1.15 -8.99
N THR A 468 -5.08 1.87 -7.99
CA THR A 468 -5.10 3.35 -7.97
C THR A 468 -3.78 3.98 -8.39
N ASP A 469 -2.70 3.19 -8.44
CA ASP A 469 -1.34 3.60 -8.81
C ASP A 469 -0.60 2.39 -9.42
N ASP A 470 0.60 2.61 -9.96
CA ASP A 470 1.45 1.53 -10.48
C ASP A 470 1.85 0.55 -9.37
N ALA A 471 1.96 -0.74 -9.70
CA ALA A 471 2.32 -1.77 -8.72
C ALA A 471 3.30 -2.80 -9.28
N ASP A 472 4.19 -3.28 -8.40
CA ASP A 472 5.22 -4.24 -8.72
C ASP A 472 4.90 -5.58 -8.06
N ILE A 473 5.02 -6.66 -8.84
CA ILE A 473 4.86 -8.04 -8.38
C ILE A 473 6.23 -8.72 -8.36
N ILE A 474 6.66 -9.19 -7.19
CA ILE A 474 7.96 -9.86 -7.03
C ILE A 474 7.90 -11.34 -7.45
N SER A 475 6.84 -12.07 -7.06
CA SER A 475 6.78 -13.53 -7.20
C SER A 475 5.54 -14.04 -7.95
N GLN A 476 4.32 -13.78 -7.47
CA GLN A 476 3.11 -14.30 -8.12
C GLN A 476 1.95 -13.29 -8.10
N LEU A 477 1.28 -13.16 -9.25
CA LEU A 477 -0.03 -12.54 -9.37
C LEU A 477 -1.04 -13.64 -9.76
N THR A 478 -1.96 -13.97 -8.85
CA THR A 478 -2.92 -15.05 -9.07
C THR A 478 -4.34 -14.50 -9.10
N LEU A 479 -5.09 -14.79 -10.16
CA LEU A 479 -6.49 -14.43 -10.28
C LEU A 479 -7.36 -15.68 -10.27
N THR A 480 -7.94 -15.99 -9.11
CA THR A 480 -8.84 -17.15 -8.93
C THR A 480 -10.30 -16.75 -9.15
N SER A 481 -10.69 -15.54 -8.75
CA SER A 481 -12.05 -15.00 -8.91
C SER A 481 -12.02 -13.49 -9.02
N GLY A 482 -12.67 -12.93 -10.06
CA GLY A 482 -12.79 -11.50 -10.27
C GLY A 482 -11.82 -10.93 -11.31
N ILE A 483 -11.97 -9.63 -11.59
CA ILE A 483 -11.16 -8.90 -12.59
C ILE A 483 -10.28 -7.89 -11.87
N LEU A 484 -9.00 -7.79 -12.23
CA LEU A 484 -8.10 -6.72 -11.79
C LEU A 484 -7.99 -5.66 -12.88
N ALA A 485 -8.66 -4.52 -12.72
CA ALA A 485 -8.58 -3.38 -13.61
C ALA A 485 -7.39 -2.48 -13.26
N THR A 486 -6.66 -2.07 -14.28
CA THR A 486 -5.47 -1.21 -14.11
C THR A 486 -5.74 0.26 -14.42
N GLY A 487 -6.80 0.56 -15.18
CA GLY A 487 -7.09 1.93 -15.63
C GLY A 487 -5.88 2.51 -16.41
N PRO A 488 -5.37 3.69 -16.03
CA PRO A 488 -4.17 4.26 -16.64
C PRO A 488 -2.86 3.70 -16.06
N HIS A 489 -2.89 2.94 -14.97
CA HIS A 489 -1.73 2.44 -14.26
C HIS A 489 -1.19 1.14 -14.87
N THR A 490 -0.02 0.71 -14.42
CA THR A 490 0.68 -0.48 -14.91
C THR A 490 0.99 -1.43 -13.75
N LEU A 491 0.73 -2.73 -13.96
CA LEU A 491 1.26 -3.80 -13.12
C LEU A 491 2.57 -4.30 -13.71
N GLU A 492 3.68 -4.20 -12.99
CA GLU A 492 4.97 -4.74 -13.43
C GLU A 492 5.25 -6.11 -12.80
N LEU A 493 5.55 -7.10 -13.63
CA LEU A 493 6.04 -8.41 -13.21
C LEU A 493 7.57 -8.35 -13.17
N LEU A 494 8.18 -8.30 -11.98
CA LEU A 494 9.63 -8.31 -11.81
C LEU A 494 10.26 -9.64 -12.28
N GLU A 495 11.58 -9.73 -12.37
CA GLU A 495 12.34 -10.74 -13.16
C GLU A 495 11.85 -12.20 -13.04
N GLN A 496 11.41 -12.64 -11.86
CA GLN A 496 10.94 -14.02 -11.62
C GLN A 496 9.41 -14.14 -11.42
N ALA A 497 8.71 -13.01 -11.49
CA ALA A 497 7.28 -12.97 -11.23
C ALA A 497 6.49 -13.65 -12.36
N ASN A 498 5.41 -14.34 -11.97
CA ASN A 498 4.46 -14.93 -12.91
C ASN A 498 3.03 -14.46 -12.64
N ILE A 499 2.20 -14.54 -13.69
CA ILE A 499 0.77 -14.28 -13.65
C ILE A 499 -0.02 -15.55 -13.97
N THR A 500 -1.07 -15.82 -13.18
CA THR A 500 -2.02 -16.90 -13.42
C THR A 500 -3.43 -16.32 -13.63
N GLU A 501 -3.99 -16.58 -14.80
CA GLU A 501 -5.29 -16.06 -15.25
C GLU A 501 -6.17 -17.18 -15.82
N SER A 502 -7.46 -16.88 -15.99
CA SER A 502 -8.43 -17.72 -16.69
C SER A 502 -9.34 -16.87 -17.59
N ASP A 503 -10.22 -17.53 -18.35
CA ASP A 503 -11.21 -16.85 -19.19
C ASP A 503 -12.16 -15.95 -18.38
N ALA A 504 -12.38 -16.27 -17.09
CA ALA A 504 -13.30 -15.57 -16.20
C ALA A 504 -12.60 -14.60 -15.21
N SER A 505 -11.32 -14.82 -14.92
CA SER A 505 -10.55 -14.06 -13.92
C SER A 505 -9.22 -13.63 -14.53
N TYR A 506 -9.09 -12.34 -14.86
CA TYR A 506 -7.98 -11.80 -15.64
C TYR A 506 -7.73 -10.32 -15.33
N VAL A 507 -6.56 -9.82 -15.74
CA VAL A 507 -6.22 -8.40 -15.64
C VAL A 507 -6.82 -7.65 -16.83
N LEU A 508 -7.63 -6.64 -16.55
CA LEU A 508 -8.18 -5.70 -17.52
C LEU A 508 -7.28 -4.46 -17.59
N GLY A 509 -6.41 -4.42 -18.60
CA GLY A 509 -5.54 -3.30 -18.93
C GLY A 509 -4.05 -3.68 -18.97
N ARG A 510 -3.17 -2.88 -18.38
CA ARG A 510 -1.72 -2.86 -18.60
C ARG A 510 -0.95 -3.79 -17.65
N VAL A 511 -0.18 -4.72 -18.22
CA VAL A 511 0.81 -5.50 -17.47
C VAL A 511 2.14 -5.49 -18.22
N LEU A 512 3.21 -5.11 -17.54
CA LEU A 512 4.58 -5.03 -18.07
C LEU A 512 5.41 -6.21 -17.54
N ALA A 513 6.24 -6.80 -18.38
CA ALA A 513 7.33 -7.67 -17.92
C ALA A 513 8.60 -7.41 -18.73
N SER A 514 9.71 -7.24 -18.04
CA SER A 514 11.04 -7.10 -18.62
C SER A 514 11.82 -8.40 -18.41
N ARG A 515 12.24 -9.06 -19.51
CA ARG A 515 12.99 -10.33 -19.46
C ARG A 515 14.14 -10.33 -20.45
N THR A 516 15.14 -11.16 -20.19
CA THR A 516 16.24 -11.39 -21.13
C THR A 516 15.93 -12.60 -21.99
N VAL A 517 15.69 -12.40 -23.28
CA VAL A 517 15.48 -13.49 -24.23
C VAL A 517 16.81 -14.16 -24.57
N ARG A 518 16.90 -15.49 -24.43
CA ARG A 518 18.12 -16.28 -24.59
C ARG A 518 18.02 -17.24 -25.79
N ALA A 519 19.16 -17.58 -26.39
CA ALA A 519 19.22 -18.49 -27.53
C ALA A 519 18.57 -19.84 -27.22
N SER A 520 17.79 -20.37 -28.17
CA SER A 520 17.16 -21.70 -28.12
C SER A 520 16.23 -21.96 -26.93
N ASN A 521 15.88 -20.93 -26.14
CA ASN A 521 14.93 -21.00 -25.04
C ASN A 521 13.68 -20.18 -25.38
N THR A 522 12.52 -20.69 -25.01
CA THR A 522 11.27 -19.93 -25.07
C THR A 522 11.16 -19.07 -23.81
N GLU A 523 11.07 -17.76 -23.99
CA GLU A 523 10.74 -16.80 -22.92
C GLU A 523 9.22 -16.59 -22.89
N LEU A 524 8.62 -16.66 -21.70
CA LEU A 524 7.17 -16.59 -21.47
C LEU A 524 6.71 -15.25 -20.88
N PHE A 525 7.66 -14.39 -20.51
CA PHE A 525 7.40 -13.08 -19.91
C PHE A 525 6.48 -13.18 -18.69
N GLY A 526 6.77 -14.12 -17.79
CA GLY A 526 5.96 -14.36 -16.60
C GLY A 526 4.55 -14.89 -16.89
N GLY A 527 4.26 -15.40 -18.09
CA GLY A 527 2.92 -15.88 -18.44
C GLY A 527 1.99 -14.81 -19.00
N LEU A 528 2.51 -13.67 -19.46
CA LEU A 528 1.71 -12.57 -20.07
C LEU A 528 0.84 -13.00 -21.26
N GLY A 529 1.13 -14.16 -21.86
CA GLY A 529 0.46 -14.65 -23.06
C GLY A 529 1.18 -14.25 -24.36
N LEU A 530 2.43 -13.77 -24.25
CA LEU A 530 3.34 -13.63 -25.38
C LEU A 530 4.55 -14.54 -25.12
N GLU A 531 4.89 -15.39 -26.07
CA GLU A 531 6.07 -16.24 -25.99
C GLU A 531 7.02 -15.91 -27.14
N MET A 532 8.33 -15.88 -26.85
CA MET A 532 9.37 -15.63 -27.84
C MET A 532 10.41 -16.74 -27.83
N THR A 533 10.68 -17.31 -28.99
CA THR A 533 11.72 -18.33 -29.18
C THR A 533 12.66 -17.89 -30.30
N PRO A 534 13.93 -17.53 -30.01
CA PRO A 534 14.92 -17.24 -31.04
C PRO A 534 15.28 -18.48 -31.85
N ALA A 535 15.32 -18.36 -33.17
CA ALA A 535 15.96 -19.35 -34.02
C ALA A 535 17.46 -19.42 -33.68
N ALA A 536 18.08 -20.58 -33.90
CA ALA A 536 19.49 -20.80 -33.57
C ALA A 536 20.46 -19.80 -34.23
N SER A 537 20.10 -19.23 -35.39
CA SER A 537 20.88 -18.23 -36.14
C SER A 537 20.45 -16.78 -35.89
N SER A 538 19.48 -16.54 -35.00
CA SER A 538 18.97 -15.20 -34.72
C SER A 538 19.99 -14.34 -33.97
N VAL A 539 20.06 -13.05 -34.32
CA VAL A 539 20.57 -12.05 -33.36
C VAL A 539 19.65 -12.06 -32.13
N LEU A 540 20.22 -12.04 -30.93
CA LEU A 540 19.43 -12.02 -29.69
C LEU A 540 18.97 -10.60 -29.38
N PRO A 541 17.70 -10.40 -28.97
CA PRO A 541 17.18 -9.07 -28.69
C PRO A 541 17.69 -8.48 -27.36
N GLY A 542 18.24 -9.31 -26.46
CA GLY A 542 18.74 -8.88 -25.16
C GLY A 542 17.60 -8.65 -24.14
N ALA A 543 17.77 -7.70 -23.23
CA ALA A 543 16.70 -7.24 -22.36
C ALA A 543 15.54 -6.71 -23.23
N THR A 544 14.36 -7.27 -23.00
CA THR A 544 13.15 -7.07 -23.79
C THR A 544 12.00 -6.76 -22.84
N ASP A 545 11.34 -5.64 -23.07
CA ASP A 545 10.15 -5.20 -22.34
C ASP A 545 8.91 -5.57 -23.17
N VAL A 546 7.93 -6.19 -22.51
CA VAL A 546 6.65 -6.54 -23.10
C VAL A 546 5.55 -5.91 -22.26
N LEU A 547 4.91 -4.87 -22.79
CA LEU A 547 3.71 -4.28 -22.21
C LEU A 547 2.48 -4.88 -22.90
N ARG A 548 1.73 -5.70 -22.17
CA ARG A 548 0.43 -6.24 -22.57
C ARG A 548 -0.67 -5.25 -22.21
N VAL A 549 -1.63 -5.04 -23.12
CA VAL A 549 -2.88 -4.34 -22.83
C VAL A 549 -4.07 -5.22 -23.18
N THR A 550 -4.86 -5.59 -22.18
CA THR A 550 -6.09 -6.41 -22.31
C THR A 550 -7.34 -5.54 -22.20
N GLY A 551 -8.42 -5.90 -22.93
CA GLY A 551 -9.72 -5.23 -22.89
C GLY A 551 -9.92 -4.13 -23.94
N THR A 552 -8.84 -3.66 -24.56
CA THR A 552 -8.88 -2.65 -25.63
C THR A 552 -8.52 -3.29 -26.96
N ALA A 553 -9.42 -3.26 -27.94
CA ALA A 553 -9.13 -3.74 -29.28
C ALA A 553 -8.29 -2.72 -30.05
N ALA A 554 -7.20 -3.19 -30.65
CA ALA A 554 -6.47 -2.42 -31.65
C ALA A 554 -7.43 -2.06 -32.80
N THR A 555 -7.57 -0.77 -33.10
CA THR A 555 -8.48 -0.28 -34.13
C THR A 555 -7.68 0.32 -35.27
N GLY A 556 -7.97 -0.14 -36.50
CA GLY A 556 -7.37 0.37 -37.72
C GLY A 556 -8.08 1.63 -38.23
N SER A 557 -7.46 2.37 -39.16
CA SER A 557 -7.96 3.66 -39.66
C SER A 557 -9.33 3.63 -40.36
N ASN A 558 -9.83 2.45 -40.74
CA ASN A 558 -11.16 2.23 -41.33
C ASN A 558 -12.20 1.70 -40.33
N GLY A 559 -11.84 1.58 -39.05
CA GLY A 559 -12.69 1.01 -38.01
C GLY A 559 -12.66 -0.52 -37.87
N SER A 560 -11.85 -1.24 -38.66
CA SER A 560 -11.56 -2.66 -38.39
C SER A 560 -10.91 -2.79 -37.01
N GLN A 561 -11.25 -3.86 -36.27
CA GLN A 561 -10.73 -4.10 -34.93
C GLN A 561 -10.08 -5.48 -34.83
N GLY A 562 -8.97 -5.54 -34.11
CA GLY A 562 -8.34 -6.78 -33.70
C GLY A 562 -9.06 -7.43 -32.51
N ILE A 563 -8.41 -8.44 -31.94
CA ILE A 563 -8.77 -8.95 -30.61
C ILE A 563 -8.59 -7.85 -29.57
N LYS A 564 -9.22 -7.99 -28.41
CA LYS A 564 -9.10 -7.08 -27.25
C LYS A 564 -7.78 -7.24 -26.50
N ARG A 565 -6.68 -7.41 -27.25
CA ARG A 565 -5.32 -7.56 -26.74
C ARG A 565 -4.29 -7.03 -27.74
N TYR A 566 -3.34 -6.24 -27.25
CA TYR A 566 -2.13 -5.91 -27.99
C TYR A 566 -0.91 -5.90 -27.07
N TYR A 567 0.27 -6.00 -27.68
CA TYR A 567 1.55 -5.97 -27.00
C TYR A 567 2.42 -4.86 -27.59
N ASP A 568 2.98 -4.00 -26.76
CA ASP A 568 4.11 -3.15 -27.12
C ASP A 568 5.39 -3.87 -26.71
N VAL A 569 6.27 -4.11 -27.68
CA VAL A 569 7.52 -4.83 -27.48
C VAL A 569 8.69 -3.94 -27.83
N THR A 570 9.59 -3.75 -26.88
CA THR A 570 10.86 -3.02 -27.05
C THR A 570 12.01 -3.89 -26.57
N ALA A 571 13.16 -3.82 -27.23
CA ALA A 571 14.33 -4.59 -26.83
C ALA A 571 15.62 -3.82 -27.08
N THR A 572 16.69 -4.26 -26.43
CA THR A 572 18.05 -3.70 -26.59
C THR A 572 18.51 -3.78 -28.05
N THR A 573 18.24 -4.90 -28.73
CA THR A 573 18.53 -5.10 -30.15
C THR A 573 17.25 -5.38 -30.92
N ALA A 574 16.92 -4.53 -31.89
CA ALA A 574 15.65 -4.59 -32.63
C ALA A 574 15.77 -4.98 -34.11
N ASN A 575 16.99 -5.27 -34.60
CA ASN A 575 17.26 -5.56 -36.01
C ASN A 575 18.03 -6.89 -36.17
N GLY A 576 17.86 -7.54 -37.32
CA GLY A 576 18.53 -8.82 -37.63
C GLY A 576 18.00 -10.01 -36.82
N LEU A 577 16.80 -9.87 -36.25
CA LEU A 577 16.17 -10.92 -35.46
C LEU A 577 15.58 -12.00 -36.39
N ASN A 578 15.41 -13.20 -35.85
CA ASN A 578 14.66 -14.29 -36.46
C ASN A 578 14.00 -15.10 -35.35
N LEU A 579 12.80 -14.70 -34.94
CA LEU A 579 12.11 -15.24 -33.78
C LEU A 579 10.80 -15.93 -34.19
N SER A 580 10.40 -16.93 -33.42
CA SER A 580 9.01 -17.39 -33.33
C SER A 580 8.30 -16.61 -32.24
N LEU A 581 7.15 -16.02 -32.58
CA LEU A 581 6.27 -15.31 -31.67
C LEU A 581 4.97 -16.10 -31.50
N VAL A 582 4.59 -16.43 -30.27
CA VAL A 582 3.30 -17.06 -29.96
C VAL A 582 2.48 -16.10 -29.11
N MET A 583 1.27 -15.77 -29.57
CA MET A 583 0.28 -15.05 -28.76
C MET A 583 -0.75 -16.05 -28.24
N ARG A 584 -0.80 -16.21 -26.92
CA ARG A 584 -1.90 -16.87 -26.21
C ARG A 584 -2.99 -15.87 -25.88
N TYR A 585 -4.23 -16.32 -26.01
CA TYR A 585 -5.42 -15.50 -25.78
C TYR A 585 -6.53 -16.32 -25.12
N PHE A 586 -7.40 -15.63 -24.42
CA PHE A 586 -8.66 -16.15 -23.89
C PHE A 586 -9.83 -15.86 -24.86
N THR A 587 -10.90 -16.63 -24.73
CA THR A 587 -12.09 -16.57 -25.60
C THR A 587 -12.78 -15.21 -25.51
N HIS A 588 -12.87 -14.63 -24.31
CA HIS A 588 -13.48 -13.29 -24.11
C HIS A 588 -12.75 -12.16 -24.87
N GLU A 589 -11.51 -12.41 -25.30
CA GLU A 589 -10.67 -11.42 -25.97
C GLU A 589 -10.85 -11.41 -27.48
N LEU A 590 -11.41 -12.48 -28.07
CA LEU A 590 -11.47 -12.67 -29.52
C LEU A 590 -12.20 -11.55 -30.27
N ASN A 591 -12.99 -10.73 -29.60
CA ASN A 591 -13.76 -9.64 -30.22
C ASN A 591 -14.66 -10.12 -31.38
N GLY A 592 -15.18 -11.34 -31.26
CA GLY A 592 -16.00 -11.98 -32.30
C GLY A 592 -15.21 -12.60 -33.46
N ILE A 593 -13.88 -12.54 -33.45
CA ILE A 593 -13.02 -13.12 -34.49
C ILE A 593 -12.91 -14.63 -34.29
N VAL A 594 -13.14 -15.40 -35.34
CA VAL A 594 -12.99 -16.86 -35.31
C VAL A 594 -11.49 -17.21 -35.26
N PRO A 595 -11.04 -18.13 -34.38
CA PRO A 595 -9.63 -18.51 -34.24
C PRO A 595 -8.89 -18.83 -35.54
N ALA A 596 -9.55 -19.48 -36.50
CA ALA A 596 -8.97 -19.83 -37.80
C ALA A 596 -8.64 -18.60 -38.69
N ASN A 597 -9.31 -17.47 -38.44
CA ASN A 597 -9.12 -16.23 -39.18
C ASN A 597 -8.05 -15.32 -38.56
N LEU A 598 -7.51 -15.65 -37.39
CA LEU A 598 -6.52 -14.82 -36.71
C LEU A 598 -5.25 -14.69 -37.54
N ARG A 599 -4.79 -13.45 -37.73
CA ARG A 599 -3.52 -13.11 -38.37
C ARG A 599 -2.80 -12.08 -37.50
N PHE A 600 -1.47 -12.14 -37.49
CA PHE A 600 -0.65 -11.12 -36.84
C PHE A 600 -0.68 -9.82 -37.63
N PHE A 601 -0.79 -8.72 -36.91
CA PHE A 601 -0.57 -7.37 -37.40
C PHE A 601 0.46 -6.68 -36.51
N LYS A 602 1.31 -5.87 -37.13
CA LYS A 602 2.27 -5.01 -36.41
C LYS A 602 2.04 -3.54 -36.72
N SER A 603 2.37 -2.66 -35.78
CA SER A 603 2.32 -1.22 -35.96
C SER A 603 3.57 -0.58 -35.38
N THR A 604 4.19 0.33 -36.14
CA THR A 604 5.41 1.07 -35.74
C THR A 604 5.12 2.49 -35.29
N ASP A 605 3.84 2.88 -35.24
CA ASP A 605 3.37 4.25 -34.93
C ASP A 605 2.24 4.23 -33.88
N ALA A 606 2.45 3.41 -32.85
CA ALA A 606 1.55 3.29 -31.69
C ALA A 606 0.09 2.94 -32.06
N GLY A 607 -0.10 2.11 -33.09
CA GLY A 607 -1.39 1.59 -33.51
C GLY A 607 -2.15 2.47 -34.51
N ALA A 608 -1.54 3.54 -35.03
CA ALA A 608 -2.18 4.39 -36.03
C ALA A 608 -2.29 3.68 -37.39
N ASN A 609 -1.23 2.98 -37.82
CA ASN A 609 -1.21 2.17 -39.04
C ASN A 609 -0.76 0.74 -38.72
N TRP A 610 -1.39 -0.23 -39.38
CA TRP A 610 -1.14 -1.65 -39.16
C TRP A 610 -0.64 -2.33 -40.43
N GLN A 611 0.34 -3.23 -40.27
CA GLN A 611 0.91 -4.02 -41.34
C GLN A 611 0.58 -5.50 -41.09
N PRO A 612 -0.07 -6.20 -42.03
CA PRO A 612 -0.35 -7.61 -41.88
C PRO A 612 0.96 -8.40 -41.98
N ARG A 613 1.13 -9.40 -41.10
CA ARG A 613 2.29 -10.30 -41.09
C ARG A 613 1.92 -11.75 -41.36
N GLY A 614 0.63 -12.06 -41.43
CA GLY A 614 0.13 -13.40 -41.66
C GLY A 614 0.15 -14.25 -40.39
N VAL A 615 0.23 -15.57 -40.55
CA VAL A 615 0.31 -16.52 -39.44
C VAL A 615 1.03 -17.78 -39.93
N SER A 616 1.83 -18.42 -39.09
CA SER A 616 2.46 -19.71 -39.37
C SER A 616 1.58 -20.88 -38.92
N SER A 617 0.96 -20.76 -37.75
CA SER A 617 -0.05 -21.70 -37.25
C SER A 617 -0.99 -20.97 -36.28
N SER A 618 -2.25 -21.40 -36.20
CA SER A 618 -3.22 -20.86 -35.26
C SER A 618 -4.25 -21.92 -34.90
N GLY A 619 -4.74 -21.86 -33.66
CA GLY A 619 -5.81 -22.72 -33.18
C GLY A 619 -6.46 -22.11 -31.94
N PRO A 620 -7.42 -22.81 -31.31
CA PRO A 620 -8.01 -22.36 -30.06
C PRO A 620 -6.93 -22.03 -29.02
N GLY A 621 -6.96 -20.80 -28.49
CA GLY A 621 -6.07 -20.31 -27.45
C GLY A 621 -4.68 -19.84 -27.90
N TYR A 622 -4.31 -19.95 -29.19
CA TYR A 622 -3.02 -19.43 -29.66
C TYR A 622 -2.99 -19.04 -31.15
N ALA A 623 -2.07 -18.13 -31.49
CA ALA A 623 -1.58 -17.91 -32.85
C ALA A 623 -0.05 -17.77 -32.82
N GLN A 624 0.63 -18.31 -33.83
CA GLN A 624 2.09 -18.32 -33.94
C GLN A 624 2.54 -17.71 -35.27
N LEU A 625 3.62 -16.93 -35.22
CA LEU A 625 4.31 -16.37 -36.39
C LEU A 625 5.82 -16.63 -36.28
N ASN A 626 6.39 -17.31 -37.26
CA ASN A 626 7.83 -17.49 -37.40
C ASN A 626 8.44 -16.37 -38.25
N GLY A 627 9.76 -16.15 -38.12
CA GLY A 627 10.49 -15.17 -38.93
C GLY A 627 10.21 -13.72 -38.52
N VAL A 628 10.04 -13.46 -37.23
CA VAL A 628 9.90 -12.09 -36.71
C VAL A 628 11.27 -11.42 -36.66
N GLU A 629 11.42 -10.35 -37.45
CA GLU A 629 12.70 -9.67 -37.72
C GLU A 629 12.94 -8.40 -36.89
N GLY A 630 11.91 -7.90 -36.21
CA GLY A 630 11.98 -6.67 -35.41
C GLY A 630 10.71 -6.40 -34.63
N PHE A 631 10.84 -5.73 -33.49
CA PHE A 631 9.74 -5.47 -32.56
C PHE A 631 9.05 -4.13 -32.79
N SER A 632 7.84 -4.02 -32.25
CA SER A 632 6.94 -2.86 -32.35
C SER A 632 5.68 -3.13 -31.53
N ARG A 633 4.56 -2.46 -31.81
CA ARG A 633 3.24 -2.92 -31.36
C ARG A 633 2.77 -4.12 -32.18
N TRP A 634 2.11 -5.09 -31.55
CA TRP A 634 1.57 -6.29 -32.17
C TRP A 634 0.17 -6.63 -31.66
N THR A 635 -0.68 -7.17 -32.54
CA THR A 635 -2.02 -7.69 -32.19
C THR A 635 -2.41 -8.82 -33.15
N LEU A 636 -3.54 -9.48 -32.87
CA LEU A 636 -4.21 -10.39 -33.80
C LEU A 636 -5.46 -9.72 -34.37
N GLY A 637 -5.67 -9.85 -35.68
CA GLY A 637 -6.83 -9.34 -36.38
C GLY A 637 -7.45 -10.37 -37.31
N ASP A 638 -8.61 -10.03 -37.87
CA ASP A 638 -9.37 -10.90 -38.77
C ASP A 638 -8.81 -10.84 -40.21
N ALA A 639 -8.47 -11.99 -40.78
CA ALA A 639 -8.08 -12.11 -42.19
C ALA A 639 -9.14 -11.58 -43.18
N GLN A 640 -10.42 -11.67 -42.84
CA GLN A 640 -11.54 -11.26 -43.69
C GLN A 640 -11.90 -9.78 -43.55
N ARG A 641 -11.48 -9.16 -42.44
CA ARG A 641 -11.69 -7.74 -42.14
C ARG A 641 -10.39 -7.12 -41.62
N PRO A 642 -9.34 -7.09 -42.45
CA PRO A 642 -8.02 -6.71 -41.99
C PRO A 642 -8.00 -5.26 -41.49
N LEU A 643 -7.08 -4.99 -40.56
CA LEU A 643 -6.71 -3.62 -40.22
C LEU A 643 -6.10 -2.97 -41.48
N PRO A 644 -6.41 -1.70 -41.82
CA PRO A 644 -5.95 -1.06 -43.05
C PRO A 644 -4.46 -1.10 -43.18
N VAL A 645 -4.03 -1.50 -44.38
CA VAL A 645 -2.64 -1.72 -44.70
C VAL A 645 -2.08 -0.46 -45.34
N GLY A 646 -1.07 0.13 -44.69
CA GLY A 646 -0.37 1.29 -45.22
C GLY A 646 0.55 0.96 -46.40
N LEU A 647 0.89 2.00 -47.17
CA LEU A 647 1.97 2.01 -48.16
C LEU A 647 3.29 1.49 -47.56
N THR A 648 4.02 0.62 -48.26
CA THR A 648 5.31 0.10 -47.81
C THR A 648 6.49 0.95 -48.25
N SER A 649 6.36 1.70 -49.34
CA SER A 649 7.37 2.68 -49.75
C SER A 649 6.80 3.76 -50.67
N LEU A 650 7.28 5.00 -50.56
CA LEU A 650 7.05 6.10 -51.50
C LEU A 650 8.38 6.82 -51.74
N ARG A 651 8.79 6.99 -53.00
CA ARG A 651 10.04 7.63 -53.39
C ARG A 651 9.85 8.48 -54.63
N ALA A 652 10.52 9.63 -54.71
CA ALA A 652 10.63 10.42 -55.93
C ALA A 652 12.11 10.68 -56.27
N VAL A 653 12.47 10.54 -57.55
CA VAL A 653 13.84 10.68 -58.03
C VAL A 653 13.87 11.51 -59.30
N ARG A 654 14.83 12.44 -59.40
CA ARG A 654 15.07 13.19 -60.62
C ARG A 654 15.66 12.28 -61.71
N GLN A 655 15.06 12.31 -62.89
CA GLN A 655 15.58 11.71 -64.12
C GLN A 655 15.69 12.80 -65.21
N GLY A 656 16.83 13.49 -65.26
CA GLY A 656 17.03 14.62 -66.18
C GLY A 656 16.03 15.78 -65.91
N PRO A 657 15.17 16.15 -66.87
CA PRO A 657 14.10 17.15 -66.67
C PRO A 657 12.82 16.57 -66.03
N GLN A 658 12.76 15.26 -65.77
CA GLN A 658 11.58 14.56 -65.26
C GLN A 658 11.75 14.14 -63.79
N ALA A 659 10.65 13.84 -63.10
CA ALA A 659 10.67 13.16 -61.81
C ALA A 659 9.95 11.82 -61.90
N LEU A 660 10.60 10.74 -61.49
CA LEU A 660 10.00 9.42 -61.34
C LEU A 660 9.54 9.25 -59.90
N ILE A 661 8.23 9.11 -59.70
CA ILE A 661 7.60 8.81 -58.42
C ILE A 661 7.29 7.31 -58.44
N SER A 662 7.83 6.55 -57.49
CA SER A 662 7.64 5.11 -57.37
C SER A 662 7.16 4.76 -55.97
N TRP A 663 6.18 3.86 -55.88
CA TRP A 663 5.65 3.43 -54.61
C TRP A 663 5.22 1.97 -54.61
N THR A 664 5.17 1.38 -53.42
CA THR A 664 4.73 0.00 -53.24
C THR A 664 3.65 -0.06 -52.17
N THR A 665 2.55 -0.74 -52.47
CA THR A 665 1.50 -1.08 -51.49
C THR A 665 1.79 -2.46 -50.92
N ALA A 666 1.44 -2.72 -49.66
CA ALA A 666 1.57 -4.07 -49.09
C ALA A 666 0.42 -4.99 -49.50
N SER A 667 -0.78 -4.43 -49.64
CA SER A 667 -2.01 -5.12 -50.06
C SER A 667 -3.04 -4.06 -50.49
N GLU A 668 -3.92 -4.37 -51.43
CA GLU A 668 -4.89 -3.44 -52.01
C GLU A 668 -6.30 -3.99 -51.94
N ILE A 669 -6.95 -3.82 -50.79
CA ILE A 669 -8.36 -4.19 -50.64
C ILE A 669 -9.20 -2.95 -50.91
N ASN A 670 -10.12 -3.04 -51.87
CA ASN A 670 -11.02 -1.96 -52.28
C ASN A 670 -10.30 -0.68 -52.74
N ASN A 671 -9.09 -0.77 -53.31
CA ASN A 671 -8.38 0.39 -53.84
C ASN A 671 -8.87 0.72 -55.26
N ARG A 672 -9.32 1.96 -55.50
CA ARG A 672 -9.62 2.48 -56.85
C ARG A 672 -8.32 2.90 -57.55
N GLY A 673 -7.36 3.45 -56.82
CA GLY A 673 -6.06 3.88 -57.35
C GLY A 673 -5.48 5.06 -56.57
N PHE A 674 -4.48 5.71 -57.17
CA PHE A 674 -3.71 6.78 -56.56
C PHE A 674 -3.68 8.01 -57.46
N GLU A 675 -4.17 9.14 -56.96
CA GLU A 675 -3.90 10.44 -57.57
C GLU A 675 -2.50 10.90 -57.14
N VAL A 676 -1.62 11.15 -58.11
CA VAL A 676 -0.30 11.72 -57.85
C VAL A 676 -0.43 13.22 -57.84
N GLU A 677 -0.06 13.87 -56.74
CA GLU A 677 -0.19 15.31 -56.57
C GLU A 677 1.18 15.96 -56.42
N VAL A 678 1.33 17.18 -56.96
CA VAL A 678 2.56 17.98 -56.86
C VAL A 678 2.31 19.33 -56.23
N SER A 679 3.32 19.83 -55.52
CA SER A 679 3.37 21.18 -54.96
C SER A 679 4.75 21.80 -55.17
N THR A 680 4.80 23.12 -55.30
CA THR A 680 6.05 23.91 -55.32
C THR A 680 6.36 24.55 -53.96
N ASP A 681 5.40 24.57 -53.03
CA ASP A 681 5.53 25.19 -51.71
C ASP A 681 5.33 24.19 -50.54
N GLY A 682 5.00 22.93 -50.86
CA GLY A 682 4.71 21.87 -49.90
C GLY A 682 3.36 22.01 -49.19
N ARG A 683 2.52 22.98 -49.58
CA ARG A 683 1.24 23.29 -48.93
C ARG A 683 0.05 23.17 -49.88
N GLN A 684 0.13 23.81 -51.05
CA GLN A 684 -0.90 23.71 -52.08
C GLN A 684 -0.49 22.63 -53.07
N PHE A 685 -1.26 21.54 -53.09
CA PHE A 685 -1.06 20.41 -53.98
C PHE A 685 -2.10 20.44 -55.09
N ARG A 686 -1.65 20.13 -56.30
CA ARG A 686 -2.52 19.92 -57.46
C ARG A 686 -2.27 18.55 -58.07
N ASP A 687 -3.30 18.02 -58.68
CA ASP A 687 -3.29 16.74 -59.37
C ASP A 687 -2.32 16.76 -60.57
N LEU A 688 -1.51 15.70 -60.71
CA LEU A 688 -0.67 15.42 -61.87
C LEU A 688 -1.26 14.31 -62.74
N GLY A 689 -1.94 13.34 -62.13
CA GLY A 689 -2.53 12.23 -62.84
C GLY A 689 -2.85 11.05 -61.93
N PHE A 690 -3.90 10.33 -62.33
CA PHE A 690 -4.39 9.15 -61.65
C PHE A 690 -3.71 7.88 -62.15
N VAL A 691 -3.25 7.04 -61.23
CA VAL A 691 -2.77 5.68 -61.50
C VAL A 691 -3.78 4.69 -60.95
N PRO A 692 -4.54 3.97 -61.80
CA PRO A 692 -5.53 3.02 -61.33
C PRO A 692 -4.88 1.88 -60.54
N GLY A 693 -5.57 1.41 -59.51
CA GLY A 693 -5.17 0.19 -58.81
C GLY A 693 -5.19 -1.00 -59.78
N GLN A 694 -4.30 -1.98 -59.58
CA GLN A 694 -4.28 -3.16 -60.44
C GLN A 694 -5.49 -4.09 -60.14
N GLU A 695 -5.95 -4.89 -61.10
CA GLU A 695 -6.97 -5.93 -60.86
C GLU A 695 -6.31 -7.24 -60.42
N GLY A 696 -6.91 -7.98 -59.47
CA GLY A 696 -6.40 -9.29 -58.99
C GLY A 696 -6.33 -9.40 -57.46
N PRO A 697 -5.80 -10.51 -56.89
CA PRO A 697 -5.81 -10.76 -55.46
C PRO A 697 -5.17 -9.62 -54.66
N ALA A 698 -5.96 -9.01 -53.78
CA ALA A 698 -5.63 -7.83 -52.99
C ALA A 698 -4.48 -8.02 -51.98
N THR A 699 -3.87 -9.20 -51.89
CA THR A 699 -2.98 -9.61 -50.78
C THR A 699 -1.49 -9.64 -51.13
N GLN A 700 -1.10 -9.28 -52.35
CA GLN A 700 0.31 -9.19 -52.75
C GLN A 700 0.79 -7.74 -52.83
N PRO A 701 2.08 -7.47 -52.53
CA PRO A 701 2.65 -6.16 -52.73
C PRO A 701 2.60 -5.74 -54.20
N ARG A 702 2.20 -4.49 -54.46
CA ARG A 702 2.11 -3.95 -55.83
C ARG A 702 2.96 -2.71 -55.96
N ALA A 703 3.79 -2.70 -57.00
CA ALA A 703 4.66 -1.59 -57.32
C ALA A 703 4.04 -0.74 -58.43
N TYR A 704 4.12 0.56 -58.23
CA TYR A 704 3.61 1.57 -59.13
C TYR A 704 4.70 2.58 -59.43
N GLN A 705 4.55 3.22 -60.59
CA GLN A 705 5.38 4.34 -60.97
C GLN A 705 4.57 5.37 -61.75
N PHE A 706 4.90 6.63 -61.52
CA PHE A 706 4.38 7.77 -62.25
C PHE A 706 5.55 8.66 -62.65
N LEU A 707 5.59 9.04 -63.92
CA LEU A 707 6.64 9.90 -64.46
C LEU A 707 6.08 11.30 -64.72
N ASP A 708 6.47 12.26 -63.89
CA ASP A 708 6.16 13.66 -64.10
C ASP A 708 6.99 14.23 -65.27
N ARG A 709 6.31 14.55 -66.37
CA ARG A 709 6.89 15.07 -67.62
C ARG A 709 6.75 16.58 -67.81
N GLU A 710 6.28 17.32 -66.82
CA GLU A 710 6.16 18.78 -66.96
C GLU A 710 7.49 19.42 -67.38
N ALA A 711 7.46 20.30 -68.38
CA ALA A 711 8.64 21.01 -68.84
C ALA A 711 9.04 22.11 -67.84
N ASN A 712 10.31 22.54 -67.90
CA ASN A 712 10.84 23.71 -67.18
C ASN A 712 10.65 23.68 -65.65
N LYS A 713 10.74 22.49 -65.03
CA LYS A 713 10.77 22.38 -63.56
C LYS A 713 12.00 23.11 -63.01
N GLN A 714 11.80 23.92 -61.99
CA GLN A 714 12.85 24.65 -61.27
C GLN A 714 12.60 24.54 -59.77
N GLY A 715 13.66 24.61 -58.97
CA GLY A 715 13.56 24.58 -57.51
C GLY A 715 13.06 23.25 -56.95
N LEU A 716 12.50 23.29 -55.75
CA LEU A 716 11.94 22.12 -55.07
C LEU A 716 10.54 21.78 -55.58
N ARG A 717 10.31 20.50 -55.80
CA ARG A 717 9.01 19.90 -56.11
C ARG A 717 8.68 18.87 -55.03
N TYR A 718 7.49 18.96 -54.47
CA TYR A 718 6.96 18.05 -53.45
C TYR A 718 5.90 17.17 -54.08
N TYR A 719 6.02 15.85 -53.97
CA TYR A 719 5.09 14.88 -54.54
C TYR A 719 4.41 14.08 -53.44
N ARG A 720 3.09 14.00 -53.43
CA ARG A 720 2.33 13.12 -52.54
C ARG A 720 1.38 12.23 -53.34
N LEU A 721 0.87 11.18 -52.72
CA LEU A 721 -0.19 10.34 -53.26
C LEU A 721 -1.47 10.60 -52.48
N ARG A 722 -2.60 10.74 -53.18
CA ARG A 722 -3.94 10.60 -52.61
C ARG A 722 -4.50 9.26 -53.09
N GLN A 723 -4.50 8.26 -52.22
CA GLN A 723 -5.20 7.00 -52.46
C GLN A 723 -6.70 7.26 -52.45
N GLU A 724 -7.42 6.66 -53.39
CA GLU A 724 -8.87 6.63 -53.43
C GLU A 724 -9.36 5.19 -53.34
N ASP A 725 -10.26 4.90 -52.42
CA ASP A 725 -10.90 3.59 -52.29
C ASP A 725 -12.17 3.53 -53.15
N GLN A 726 -12.67 2.32 -53.43
CA GLN A 726 -13.90 2.09 -54.21
C GLN A 726 -15.15 2.66 -53.52
N ASP A 727 -15.11 2.87 -52.20
CA ASP A 727 -16.18 3.52 -51.42
C ASP A 727 -16.05 5.05 -51.36
N GLY A 728 -15.06 5.63 -52.06
CA GLY A 728 -14.83 7.07 -52.15
C GLY A 728 -14.01 7.68 -51.01
N LYS A 729 -13.49 6.86 -50.09
CA LYS A 729 -12.57 7.35 -49.04
C LYS A 729 -11.20 7.69 -49.61
N THR A 730 -10.56 8.69 -49.02
CA THR A 730 -9.26 9.20 -49.45
C THR A 730 -8.22 9.14 -48.34
N SER A 731 -7.01 8.66 -48.65
CA SER A 731 -5.84 8.69 -47.75
C SER A 731 -4.65 9.35 -48.43
N TYR A 732 -3.81 10.10 -47.70
CA TYR A 732 -2.67 10.83 -48.27
C TYR A 732 -1.33 10.24 -47.80
N PHE A 733 -0.35 10.17 -48.70
CA PHE A 733 0.99 9.64 -48.42
C PHE A 733 2.08 10.53 -49.02
N GLY A 734 3.09 10.89 -48.23
CA GLY A 734 4.12 11.88 -48.60
C GLY A 734 3.93 13.23 -47.87
N PRO A 735 4.51 14.34 -48.36
CA PRO A 735 5.23 14.45 -49.63
C PRO A 735 6.68 13.91 -49.60
N VAL A 736 7.17 13.51 -50.76
CA VAL A 736 8.59 13.26 -51.07
C VAL A 736 9.11 14.34 -52.02
N THR A 737 10.38 14.73 -51.89
CA THR A 737 10.90 15.95 -52.52
C THR A 737 11.92 15.64 -53.62
N VAL A 738 11.87 16.41 -54.72
CA VAL A 738 12.86 16.40 -55.81
C VAL A 738 13.30 17.83 -56.11
N SER A 739 14.61 18.06 -56.28
CA SER A 739 15.17 19.37 -56.63
C SER A 739 15.56 19.45 -58.12
N PHE A 740 15.22 20.56 -58.77
CA PHE A 740 15.59 20.91 -60.15
C PHE A 740 16.44 22.19 -60.18
N GLN A 741 17.46 22.27 -61.04
CA GLN A 741 18.37 23.43 -61.14
C GLN A 741 17.65 24.73 -61.55
N GLU A 742 18.04 25.86 -60.97
CA GLU A 742 17.50 27.20 -61.27
C GLU A 742 18.00 27.74 -62.64
N ALA A 743 17.20 28.59 -63.30
CA ALA A 743 17.57 29.24 -64.56
C ALA A 743 18.48 30.47 -64.33
N GLN A 744 19.52 30.65 -65.16
CA GLN A 744 20.43 31.81 -65.09
C GLN A 744 19.73 33.13 -65.46
N ALA A 745 19.90 34.17 -64.64
CA ALA A 745 19.33 35.49 -64.88
C ALA A 745 20.02 36.24 -66.06
N MET A 746 19.23 36.95 -66.86
CA MET A 746 19.70 37.74 -68.01
C MET A 746 20.46 38.99 -67.54
N GLN A 747 21.66 39.26 -68.07
CA GLN A 747 22.48 40.41 -67.67
C GLN A 747 23.10 41.07 -68.91
N LEU A 748 23.13 42.42 -68.94
CA LEU A 748 23.73 43.23 -70.00
C LEU A 748 24.83 44.12 -69.39
N SER A 749 26.03 44.03 -69.95
CA SER A 749 27.14 44.94 -69.67
C SER A 749 27.74 45.46 -70.99
N ALA A 750 28.29 46.67 -71.00
CA ALA A 750 28.87 47.30 -72.18
C ALA A 750 30.04 48.21 -71.78
N TYR A 751 31.16 48.10 -72.48
CA TYR A 751 32.39 48.84 -72.18
C TYR A 751 33.24 49.11 -73.44
N PRO A 752 34.04 50.20 -73.43
CA PRO A 752 34.02 51.27 -72.43
C PRO A 752 32.70 52.06 -72.49
N THR A 753 32.24 52.56 -71.35
CA THR A 753 31.02 53.40 -71.29
C THR A 753 31.21 54.75 -71.99
N ALA A 754 32.43 55.13 -72.34
CA ALA A 754 32.75 56.20 -73.29
C ALA A 754 33.56 55.59 -74.46
N PHE A 755 33.00 55.58 -75.67
CA PHE A 755 33.57 54.91 -76.83
C PHE A 755 33.81 55.87 -78.00
N SER A 756 34.88 55.67 -78.78
CA SER A 756 35.26 56.49 -79.93
C SER A 756 35.01 55.81 -81.29
N GLY A 757 34.68 54.51 -81.29
CA GLY A 757 34.51 53.72 -82.51
C GLY A 757 33.70 52.44 -82.30
N ARG A 758 34.07 51.67 -81.27
CA ARG A 758 33.54 50.34 -80.96
C ARG A 758 33.11 50.24 -79.50
N LEU A 759 32.11 49.42 -79.23
CA LEU A 759 31.55 49.14 -77.93
C LEU A 759 31.48 47.62 -77.75
N THR A 760 32.21 47.08 -76.77
CA THR A 760 32.10 45.68 -76.39
C THR A 760 30.86 45.51 -75.51
N VAL A 761 30.03 44.52 -75.80
CA VAL A 761 28.78 44.22 -75.11
C VAL A 761 28.80 42.78 -74.66
N GLU A 762 28.65 42.54 -73.36
CA GLU A 762 28.43 41.22 -72.80
C GLU A 762 26.95 41.05 -72.47
N LEU A 763 26.35 39.99 -72.99
CA LEU A 763 24.95 39.66 -72.77
C LEU A 763 24.82 38.16 -72.45
N THR A 764 24.22 37.86 -71.29
CA THR A 764 23.82 36.49 -70.95
C THR A 764 22.37 36.26 -71.36
N THR A 765 22.10 35.33 -72.29
CA THR A 765 20.73 34.95 -72.66
C THR A 765 20.37 33.54 -72.16
N PRO A 766 19.14 33.31 -71.68
CA PRO A 766 18.75 31.98 -71.20
C PRO A 766 18.52 30.96 -72.33
N THR A 767 18.33 31.43 -73.56
CA THR A 767 18.08 30.59 -74.75
C THR A 767 18.77 31.19 -75.97
N ALA A 768 19.03 30.36 -76.99
CA ALA A 768 19.62 30.81 -78.25
C ALA A 768 18.57 31.48 -79.13
N THR A 769 18.76 32.76 -79.48
CA THR A 769 17.71 33.60 -80.05
C THR A 769 18.28 34.93 -80.57
N PRO A 770 17.68 35.57 -81.61
CA PRO A 770 18.07 36.90 -82.04
C PRO A 770 17.75 37.98 -81.01
N VAL A 771 18.74 38.82 -80.69
CA VAL A 771 18.61 39.97 -79.79
C VAL A 771 18.72 41.26 -80.58
N ALA A 772 17.76 42.17 -80.39
CA ALA A 772 17.75 43.48 -81.03
C ALA A 772 18.46 44.50 -80.13
N PHE A 773 19.59 45.05 -80.61
CA PHE A 773 20.33 46.14 -79.97
C PHE A 773 19.95 47.48 -80.60
N SER A 774 19.86 48.52 -79.77
CA SER A 774 19.64 49.90 -80.24
C SER A 774 20.33 50.92 -79.35
N LEU A 775 20.80 52.03 -79.94
CA LEU A 775 21.21 53.23 -79.22
C LEU A 775 20.11 54.29 -79.36
N THR A 776 19.71 54.86 -78.23
CA THR A 776 18.69 55.92 -78.18
C THR A 776 19.30 57.18 -77.59
N ASP A 777 19.05 58.34 -78.21
CA ASP A 777 19.51 59.65 -77.71
C ASP A 777 18.68 60.12 -76.49
N ALA A 778 19.05 61.27 -75.91
CA ALA A 778 18.37 61.84 -74.75
C ALA A 778 16.90 62.22 -74.99
N LEU A 779 16.47 62.34 -76.25
CA LEU A 779 15.08 62.62 -76.65
C LEU A 779 14.29 61.33 -76.92
N GLY A 780 14.87 60.15 -76.72
CA GLY A 780 14.21 58.88 -76.99
C GLY A 780 14.25 58.47 -78.47
N ARG A 781 15.00 59.17 -79.33
CA ARG A 781 15.11 58.82 -80.76
C ARG A 781 16.16 57.75 -80.95
N VAL A 782 15.82 56.68 -81.69
CA VAL A 782 16.77 55.61 -82.04
C VAL A 782 17.73 56.15 -83.10
N VAL A 783 19.02 56.21 -82.77
CA VAL A 783 20.08 56.70 -83.67
C VAL A 783 20.87 55.56 -84.33
N TRP A 784 20.77 54.36 -83.77
CA TRP A 784 21.40 53.16 -84.31
C TRP A 784 20.66 51.91 -83.83
N GLN A 785 20.60 50.89 -84.67
CA GLN A 785 20.01 49.59 -84.32
C GLN A 785 20.66 48.45 -85.11
N GLN A 786 20.76 47.27 -84.49
CA GLN A 786 21.23 46.04 -85.12
C GLN A 786 20.67 44.82 -84.38
N THR A 787 20.30 43.78 -85.10
CA THR A 787 19.92 42.48 -84.51
C THR A 787 21.06 41.48 -84.66
N GLN A 788 21.37 40.73 -83.60
CA GLN A 788 22.42 39.72 -83.58
C GLN A 788 21.87 38.38 -83.06
N PRO A 789 22.12 37.24 -83.75
CA PRO A 789 21.79 35.92 -83.22
C PRO A 789 22.70 35.59 -82.02
N MET A 790 22.10 35.27 -80.87
CA MET A 790 22.84 34.92 -79.66
C MET A 790 22.66 33.44 -79.31
N ALA A 791 23.74 32.80 -78.84
CA ALA A 791 23.66 31.48 -78.22
C ALA A 791 23.16 31.61 -76.77
N ALA A 792 22.60 30.53 -76.20
CA ALA A 792 22.29 30.51 -74.78
C ALA A 792 23.59 30.58 -73.95
N GLY A 793 23.59 31.36 -72.87
CA GLY A 793 24.75 31.64 -72.02
C GLY A 793 25.34 33.04 -72.28
N LEU A 794 26.52 33.28 -71.72
CA LEU A 794 27.24 34.55 -71.86
C LEU A 794 27.81 34.67 -73.28
N SER A 795 27.48 35.77 -73.96
CA SER A 795 28.03 36.14 -75.27
C SER A 795 28.70 37.52 -75.18
N THR A 796 29.88 37.66 -75.77
CA THR A 796 30.59 38.94 -75.91
C THR A 796 30.55 39.37 -77.38
N LEU A 797 30.08 40.59 -77.66
CA LEU A 797 29.98 41.16 -79.01
C LEU A 797 30.73 42.48 -79.09
N ASP A 798 31.34 42.75 -80.24
CA ASP A 798 31.85 44.09 -80.56
C ASP A 798 30.90 44.80 -81.53
N LEU A 799 30.21 45.81 -81.04
CA LEU A 799 29.33 46.66 -81.82
C LEU A 799 30.09 47.91 -82.29
N ALA A 800 29.84 48.35 -83.52
CA ALA A 800 30.45 49.56 -84.09
C ALA A 800 29.38 50.57 -84.53
N PRO A 801 28.61 51.15 -83.59
CA PRO A 801 27.51 52.04 -83.93
C PRO A 801 28.02 53.36 -84.52
N GLN A 802 27.51 53.72 -85.70
CA GLN A 802 27.76 54.99 -86.36
C GLN A 802 26.75 56.02 -85.85
N CYS A 803 27.15 56.85 -84.89
CA CYS A 803 26.33 57.90 -84.29
C CYS A 803 27.18 59.13 -83.95
N PRO A 804 26.60 60.36 -83.92
CA PRO A 804 27.31 61.56 -83.49
C PRO A 804 27.83 61.47 -82.05
N ALA A 805 28.80 62.31 -81.68
CA ALA A 805 29.23 62.45 -80.28
C ALA A 805 28.03 62.86 -79.38
N GLY A 806 27.86 62.21 -78.24
CA GLY A 806 26.69 62.38 -77.38
C GLY A 806 26.48 61.25 -76.37
N THR A 807 25.51 61.42 -75.46
CA THR A 807 25.12 60.38 -74.49
C THR A 807 23.95 59.56 -75.03
N TYR A 808 24.03 58.24 -74.92
CA TYR A 808 23.05 57.29 -75.43
C TYR A 808 22.69 56.22 -74.40
N ILE A 809 21.52 55.59 -74.60
CA ILE A 809 21.14 54.35 -73.91
C ILE A 809 21.23 53.20 -74.90
N LEU A 810 22.14 52.26 -74.64
CA LEU A 810 22.16 50.94 -75.27
C LEU A 810 21.02 50.11 -74.70
N THR A 811 20.17 49.59 -75.58
CA THR A 811 19.07 48.71 -75.21
C THR A 811 19.21 47.38 -75.94
N ALA A 812 19.20 46.26 -75.20
CA ALA A 812 19.06 44.91 -75.72
C ALA A 812 17.63 44.41 -75.46
N ARG A 813 16.92 43.99 -76.52
CA ARG A 813 15.55 43.46 -76.42
C ARG A 813 15.50 42.01 -76.85
N LEU A 814 14.90 41.18 -75.99
CA LEU A 814 14.66 39.76 -76.25
C LEU A 814 13.30 39.35 -75.68
N ASN A 815 12.40 38.82 -76.51
CA ASN A 815 11.10 38.23 -76.10
C ASN A 815 10.32 39.09 -75.09
N GLY A 816 10.30 40.42 -75.31
CA GLY A 816 9.65 41.40 -74.43
C GLY A 816 10.46 41.88 -73.23
N THR A 817 11.56 41.20 -72.88
CA THR A 817 12.52 41.65 -71.85
C THR A 817 13.46 42.72 -72.43
N VAL A 818 13.67 43.79 -71.66
CA VAL A 818 14.45 44.96 -72.09
C VAL A 818 15.55 45.23 -71.07
N LEU A 819 16.81 45.10 -71.49
CA LEU A 819 17.98 45.48 -70.69
C LEU A 819 18.57 46.77 -71.24
N ARG A 820 19.05 47.64 -70.34
CA ARG A 820 19.54 48.98 -70.71
C ARG A 820 20.84 49.31 -70.02
N GLN A 821 21.72 49.98 -70.75
CA GLN A 821 22.93 50.57 -70.19
C GLN A 821 23.24 51.92 -70.83
N ARG A 822 23.68 52.88 -70.02
CA ARG A 822 24.13 54.19 -70.50
C ARG A 822 25.55 54.11 -71.07
N VAL A 823 25.75 54.69 -72.26
CA VAL A 823 27.04 54.83 -72.94
C VAL A 823 27.19 56.24 -73.53
N VAL A 824 28.41 56.65 -73.84
CA VAL A 824 28.75 57.98 -74.36
C VAL A 824 29.63 57.81 -75.59
N ARG A 825 29.25 58.42 -76.71
CA ARG A 825 30.11 58.54 -77.89
C ARG A 825 30.97 59.80 -77.74
N GLN A 826 32.29 59.65 -77.80
CA GLN A 826 33.24 60.78 -77.84
C GLN A 826 33.33 61.40 -79.23
#